data_AF-A0A938WMU6-F1
#
_entry.id   AF-A0A938WMU6-F1
#
_cell.length_a   1.000
_cell.length_b   1.000
_cell.length_c   1.000
_cell.angle_alpha   90.00
_cell.angle_beta   90.00
_cell.angle_gamma   90.00
#
_symmetry.space_group_name_H-M   'P 1'
#
loop_
_entity.id
_entity.type
_entity.pdbx_description
1 polymer ?
#
loop_
_entity_poly.entity_id
_entity_poly.type
_entity_poly.pdbx_seq_one_letter_code
_entity_poly.pdbx_strand_id
1 'polypeptide(L)'
;MRGYRLILFMLTLLASVGMKGQYNPTNPPEPGVNHTLTLQAIPAEGGSFNIGSKSSHSPGTKVSLRAYNKSNFRFVAWEENGYVVSTSASFAYTMPARDAKLVARYVYDPQSPAEPPEPDMPEYSTLRLSASPADGGSLNIGNGARFEVGTTINLQAYAKSDFKFDHWTENGEVISTSSSFRYVMKAGDPNLVAHFTYSPDNPGEPSEPQLMHRLNLVAEPHGSGYFNLSSGNGFRAGANISLRAYPNDWYTFVCWTADGDTISTNSSLNFVMPDSEATLIAHYRYYYNPDNPGEPGPSDGSVNIYGMTENAFRGQTVAYPVYLENPTPVTGMSVDMTFPRGFTVNTADVRLSGRASGHDVKATALADGSYRIELTGTTEFSGTNGKVFDVMVSIPDTATTNRNHAVKLTHGVVNNADGTIEAVAVRSGYIYVSQLSEDGLYARFSYDKLLGRVQFLNQSSDKAVRYEWDFGDGTTSTAANPMHTYAADGYYDVSLTAYGEYGQDVARATILINDRQHWTIGGTFILSETATGVRHFASADSLLAFVGLAPVTESLTVQVDADSTFTLGITDANLGLLAQVVSQLESRALTLHLTAAAGTSAPGLALGREGDELTPELIDLYNSIGRLATCDGVTTTLCGVAYCPSAISGMASQTVKSGHGTQELDFSTISPELTFEWKLTTNPIPETLTGYATDGSGNLPTMFIDNTAEADAVLTYSVSGSMGELQFCQFTSTITVEPGSATLDESEWLTLCRLREALVAGGWPIPWDMSGGIDSVATLAGVDVSRGHIVGIDLSGQGLTGRFPADALALPRLETLSLADNALEGDVAKDMVQAMTTIAAEQPGFRSALHTIDMSGNAFTGNIGLLSALSAVMPNLTELLASSNNLSDVNPPLPATITTLDLTRQHSGTTVTIDMSAPDFDAVAAQMPSLMLYDHRSQGQKDVAVVRLENRRPGDGSGSDAGYWGIDIDLTNGRAHLSATGRDDYRGANGDILYVSYPAAAPEVQLSSCLTAFTFEEGDADFIDGVTATDLQATILYAFDDYGGRPFNFTAANTFADETINVQDVVRTVDILLAHQQPTATEARRAPAAATTAGDRPQARIFVHDGLVVLQSPVPIAAMAVRAEGNVCWALPGHGMEQAVDGSNLVGYSLNGTTLPQGTTVIGTYTGKVDVKSATLSDERAYAVDATVCHGKPTAVGHPGADDGLEAVFDMSGRRLDTMRKGVNILMKGKSAKKVIGK
;
A
#
# COMPACT_ATOMS: atom_id res chain seq x y z
N MET A 1 7.47 -33.51 66.00
CA MET A 1 8.62 -34.43 65.88
C MET A 1 8.85 -34.78 64.42
N ARG A 2 9.90 -34.24 63.79
CA ARG A 2 10.39 -34.63 62.46
C ARG A 2 11.69 -35.44 62.69
N GLY A 3 11.92 -36.53 61.93
CA GLY A 3 13.18 -37.29 62.02
C GLY A 3 13.10 -38.79 61.70
N TYR A 4 12.03 -39.49 62.12
CA TYR A 4 12.00 -40.97 62.10
C TYR A 4 11.20 -41.64 60.97
N ARG A 5 10.60 -40.89 60.04
CA ARG A 5 9.75 -41.46 58.97
C ARG A 5 10.42 -41.65 57.60
N LEU A 6 11.55 -41.01 57.29
CA LEU A 6 12.21 -41.18 55.99
C LEU A 6 13.05 -42.47 55.88
N ILE A 7 13.57 -43.00 56.99
CA ILE A 7 14.46 -44.18 56.96
C ILE A 7 13.67 -45.47 56.66
N LEU A 8 12.42 -45.58 57.13
CA LEU A 8 11.57 -46.75 56.88
C LEU A 8 11.06 -46.85 55.42
N PHE A 9 11.18 -45.76 54.66
CA PHE A 9 10.77 -45.67 53.25
C PHE A 9 11.79 -46.29 52.28
N MET A 10 13.03 -46.54 52.73
CA MET A 10 14.11 -47.13 51.91
C MET A 10 14.30 -48.64 52.11
N LEU A 11 13.91 -49.19 53.26
CA LEU A 11 14.21 -50.58 53.64
C LEU A 11 13.06 -51.57 53.37
N THR A 12 11.87 -51.08 53.03
CA THR A 12 10.69 -51.92 52.74
C THR A 12 10.52 -52.24 51.25
N LEU A 13 11.24 -51.56 50.36
CA LEU A 13 11.17 -51.74 48.90
C LEU A 13 12.06 -52.88 48.35
N LEU A 14 12.87 -53.50 49.20
CA LEU A 14 14.00 -54.37 48.81
C LEU A 14 13.89 -55.83 49.28
N ALA A 15 12.72 -56.26 49.78
CA ALA A 15 12.50 -57.61 50.27
C ALA A 15 11.40 -58.37 49.50
N SER A 16 11.82 -59.39 48.74
CA SER A 16 11.01 -60.51 48.25
C SER A 16 9.68 -60.19 47.56
N VAL A 17 9.74 -60.00 46.24
CA VAL A 17 8.73 -60.59 45.36
C VAL A 17 8.69 -62.11 45.60
N GLY A 18 7.50 -62.66 45.86
CA GLY A 18 7.19 -64.08 45.61
C GLY A 18 6.86 -64.97 46.81
N MET A 19 5.56 -65.18 47.05
CA MET A 19 4.90 -66.50 47.12
C MET A 19 3.43 -66.31 46.69
N LYS A 20 2.99 -66.91 45.57
CA LYS A 20 2.22 -68.18 45.51
C LYS A 20 0.97 -68.17 46.42
N GLY A 21 -0.28 -68.17 45.94
CA GLY A 21 -0.80 -68.14 44.56
C GLY A 21 -1.73 -69.33 44.23
N GLN A 22 -2.90 -69.05 43.65
CA GLN A 22 -3.84 -70.06 43.12
C GLN A 22 -4.32 -69.67 41.71
N TYR A 23 -3.74 -70.35 40.71
CA TYR A 23 -4.41 -70.74 39.46
C TYR A 23 -5.45 -71.83 39.81
N ASN A 24 -6.53 -72.14 39.09
CA ASN A 24 -6.99 -71.86 37.72
C ASN A 24 -8.51 -72.20 37.65
N PRO A 25 -9.15 -72.41 36.47
CA PRO A 25 -9.41 -71.54 35.32
C PRO A 25 -10.90 -71.10 35.22
N THR A 26 -11.20 -70.03 34.46
CA THR A 26 -12.28 -69.92 33.42
C THR A 26 -12.69 -68.46 33.13
N ASN A 27 -11.82 -67.71 32.44
CA ASN A 27 -12.24 -66.75 31.40
C ASN A 27 -11.01 -66.36 30.56
N PRO A 28 -11.18 -66.08 29.25
CA PRO A 28 -10.10 -65.52 28.44
C PRO A 28 -9.85 -64.04 28.81
N PRO A 29 -8.61 -63.55 28.78
CA PRO A 29 -8.30 -62.14 28.97
C PRO A 29 -8.72 -61.29 27.76
N GLU A 30 -8.96 -60.00 28.02
CA GLU A 30 -9.40 -59.01 27.03
C GLU A 30 -8.27 -58.59 26.08
N PRO A 31 -8.53 -58.35 24.78
CA PRO A 31 -7.61 -57.64 23.91
C PRO A 31 -7.74 -56.13 24.11
N GLY A 32 -6.69 -55.32 24.03
CA GLY A 32 -5.30 -55.67 23.71
C GLY A 32 -4.61 -54.52 22.98
N VAL A 33 -4.31 -53.41 23.68
CA VAL A 33 -3.65 -52.23 23.10
C VAL A 33 -2.31 -52.63 22.49
N ASN A 34 -2.07 -52.28 21.22
CA ASN A 34 -0.77 -52.48 20.59
C ASN A 34 0.16 -51.30 20.85
N HIS A 35 1.47 -51.57 20.91
CA HIS A 35 2.52 -50.58 21.08
C HIS A 35 3.52 -50.62 19.92
N THR A 36 4.20 -49.50 19.67
CA THR A 36 5.16 -49.36 18.56
C THR A 36 6.55 -49.83 18.96
N LEU A 37 7.11 -50.79 18.21
CA LEU A 37 8.52 -51.14 18.22
C LEU A 37 9.24 -50.40 17.09
N THR A 38 10.19 -49.53 17.45
CA THR A 38 11.05 -48.78 16.52
C THR A 38 12.46 -49.38 16.51
N LEU A 39 13.04 -49.60 15.33
CA LEU A 39 14.41 -50.12 15.13
C LEU A 39 15.27 -49.07 14.41
N GLN A 40 16.49 -48.83 14.91
CA GLN A 40 17.44 -47.87 14.32
C GLN A 40 18.85 -48.48 14.18
N ALA A 41 19.49 -48.31 13.02
CA ALA A 41 20.91 -48.63 12.84
C ALA A 41 21.79 -47.42 13.23
N ILE A 42 22.93 -47.67 13.89
CA ILE A 42 23.97 -46.65 14.14
C ILE A 42 25.36 -47.24 13.79
N PRO A 43 26.11 -46.67 12.84
CA PRO A 43 25.67 -45.63 11.88
C PRO A 43 24.49 -46.10 11.03
N ALA A 44 23.70 -45.16 10.49
CA ALA A 44 22.46 -45.47 9.77
C ALA A 44 22.67 -46.35 8.52
N GLU A 45 23.85 -46.27 7.91
CA GLU A 45 24.29 -47.08 6.78
C GLU A 45 24.79 -48.49 7.15
N GLY A 46 24.93 -48.82 8.44
CA GLY A 46 25.60 -50.03 8.90
C GLY A 46 24.88 -51.35 8.60
N GLY A 47 23.57 -51.33 8.39
CA GLY A 47 22.77 -52.54 8.17
C GLY A 47 21.26 -52.33 8.11
N SER A 48 20.53 -53.43 8.01
CA SER A 48 19.06 -53.49 7.87
C SER A 48 18.42 -54.51 8.83
N PHE A 49 17.10 -54.67 8.78
CA PHE A 49 16.32 -55.50 9.71
C PHE A 49 15.38 -56.46 8.99
N ASN A 50 14.98 -57.54 9.66
CA ASN A 50 14.02 -58.53 9.15
C ASN A 50 12.54 -58.12 9.25
N ILE A 51 12.26 -56.97 9.87
CA ILE A 51 10.94 -56.33 9.95
C ILE A 51 11.10 -54.83 9.71
N GLY A 52 10.00 -54.13 9.41
CA GLY A 52 10.01 -52.68 9.24
C GLY A 52 10.58 -51.93 10.45
N SER A 53 11.24 -50.80 10.18
CA SER A 53 11.87 -49.94 11.20
C SER A 53 10.89 -49.31 12.20
N LYS A 54 9.59 -49.38 11.91
CA LYS A 54 8.49 -49.28 12.88
C LYS A 54 7.53 -50.46 12.65
N SER A 55 7.02 -51.05 13.73
CA SER A 55 5.96 -52.09 13.69
C SER A 55 5.14 -52.10 14.98
N SER A 56 3.87 -52.52 14.92
CA SER A 56 2.94 -52.45 16.05
C SER A 56 2.60 -53.85 16.59
N HIS A 57 2.74 -54.07 17.90
CA HIS A 57 2.59 -55.38 18.55
C HIS A 57 1.92 -55.28 19.92
N SER A 58 1.10 -56.26 20.31
CA SER A 58 0.48 -56.31 21.65
C SER A 58 1.54 -56.58 22.73
N PRO A 59 1.41 -56.01 23.95
CA PRO A 59 2.36 -56.27 25.03
C PRO A 59 2.42 -57.77 25.41
N GLY A 60 3.62 -58.24 25.71
CA GLY A 60 3.92 -59.66 25.92
C GLY A 60 4.21 -60.45 24.64
N THR A 61 3.92 -59.91 23.45
CA THR A 61 4.27 -60.54 22.16
C THR A 61 5.79 -60.66 22.02
N LYS A 62 6.25 -61.82 21.54
CA LYS A 62 7.67 -62.05 21.23
C LYS A 62 7.94 -61.77 19.76
N VAL A 63 8.61 -60.66 19.49
CA VAL A 63 9.02 -60.23 18.15
C VAL A 63 10.42 -60.80 17.86
N SER A 64 10.52 -61.65 16.84
CA SER A 64 11.80 -62.17 16.36
C SER A 64 12.52 -61.10 15.55
N LEU A 65 13.61 -60.56 16.10
CA LEU A 65 14.43 -59.52 15.47
C LEU A 65 15.72 -60.11 14.94
N ARG A 66 16.16 -59.66 13.76
CA ARG A 66 17.48 -59.87 13.17
C ARG A 66 17.99 -58.57 12.56
N ALA A 67 19.22 -58.23 12.89
CA ALA A 67 20.04 -57.27 12.18
C ALA A 67 20.88 -57.97 11.10
N TYR A 68 20.89 -57.42 9.89
CA TYR A 68 21.78 -57.81 8.78
C TYR A 68 22.82 -56.72 8.57
N ASN A 69 24.08 -57.08 8.33
CA ASN A 69 25.14 -56.09 8.14
C ASN A 69 25.32 -55.72 6.65
N LYS A 70 25.51 -54.42 6.38
CA LYS A 70 25.93 -53.92 5.06
C LYS A 70 27.42 -54.18 4.87
N SER A 71 27.89 -54.19 3.62
CA SER A 71 29.32 -54.42 3.34
C SER A 71 30.20 -53.40 4.05
N ASN A 72 31.35 -53.85 4.54
CA ASN A 72 32.32 -53.09 5.33
C ASN A 72 31.84 -52.70 6.74
N PHE A 73 30.70 -53.23 7.20
CA PHE A 73 30.20 -53.07 8.57
C PHE A 73 29.96 -54.43 9.23
N ARG A 74 30.14 -54.47 10.56
CA ARG A 74 29.87 -55.63 11.40
C ARG A 74 28.95 -55.24 12.55
N PHE A 75 27.89 -56.01 12.77
CA PHE A 75 27.01 -55.83 13.93
C PHE A 75 27.77 -56.06 15.25
N VAL A 76 27.39 -55.33 16.30
CA VAL A 76 28.00 -55.41 17.64
C VAL A 76 26.98 -55.71 18.73
N ALA A 77 25.90 -54.92 18.82
CA ALA A 77 24.91 -55.05 19.88
C ALA A 77 23.58 -54.37 19.52
N TRP A 78 22.49 -54.88 20.10
CA TRP A 78 21.20 -54.22 20.24
C TRP A 78 21.15 -53.52 21.59
N GLU A 79 20.78 -52.24 21.62
CA GLU A 79 20.59 -51.44 22.83
C GLU A 79 19.16 -50.91 22.95
N GLU A 80 18.62 -50.89 24.17
CA GLU A 80 17.40 -50.15 24.53
C GLU A 80 17.78 -49.07 25.55
N ASN A 81 17.43 -47.81 25.31
CA ASN A 81 17.72 -46.69 26.21
C ASN A 81 19.22 -46.56 26.63
N GLY A 82 20.15 -47.01 25.77
CA GLY A 82 21.60 -46.99 26.03
C GLY A 82 22.15 -48.21 26.78
N TYR A 83 21.31 -49.21 27.08
CA TYR A 83 21.73 -50.48 27.70
C TYR A 83 21.66 -51.62 26.70
N VAL A 84 22.71 -52.45 26.62
CA VAL A 84 22.75 -53.61 25.71
C VAL A 84 21.72 -54.66 26.13
N VAL A 85 20.75 -54.94 25.25
CA VAL A 85 19.72 -55.97 25.44
C VAL A 85 20.04 -57.27 24.71
N SER A 86 20.90 -57.25 23.69
CA SER A 86 21.45 -58.45 23.03
C SER A 86 22.78 -58.15 22.35
N THR A 87 23.76 -59.04 22.49
CA THR A 87 24.99 -59.07 21.66
C THR A 87 24.88 -60.00 20.46
N SER A 88 23.76 -60.75 20.34
CA SER A 88 23.43 -61.53 19.15
C SER A 88 22.68 -60.65 18.14
N ALA A 89 23.09 -60.69 16.87
CA ALA A 89 22.42 -60.00 15.78
C ALA A 89 20.94 -60.42 15.63
N SER A 90 20.63 -61.67 15.97
CA SER A 90 19.26 -62.19 16.04
C SER A 90 18.85 -62.52 17.48
N PHE A 91 17.69 -62.02 17.93
CA PHE A 91 17.10 -62.36 19.24
C PHE A 91 15.58 -62.12 19.27
N ALA A 92 14.88 -62.73 20.22
CA ALA A 92 13.45 -62.50 20.42
C ALA A 92 13.22 -61.41 21.48
N TYR A 93 12.81 -60.22 21.06
CA TYR A 93 12.40 -59.13 21.95
C TYR A 93 10.97 -59.37 22.45
N THR A 94 10.71 -59.14 23.74
CA THR A 94 9.35 -59.27 24.29
C THR A 94 8.77 -57.87 24.46
N MET A 95 7.70 -57.56 23.72
CA MET A 95 7.15 -56.21 23.65
C MET A 95 6.62 -55.76 25.03
N PRO A 96 7.06 -54.62 25.58
CA PRO A 96 6.55 -54.11 26.84
C PRO A 96 5.18 -53.42 26.66
N ALA A 97 4.53 -53.07 27.77
CA ALA A 97 3.29 -52.26 27.80
C ALA A 97 3.58 -50.75 27.61
N ARG A 98 4.37 -50.45 26.58
CA ARG A 98 4.77 -49.11 26.13
C ARG A 98 5.43 -49.23 24.76
N ASP A 99 5.56 -48.11 24.05
CA ASP A 99 6.41 -48.05 22.87
C ASP A 99 7.90 -48.27 23.24
N ALA A 100 8.62 -48.92 22.33
CA ALA A 100 9.99 -49.38 22.55
C ALA A 100 10.90 -48.97 21.38
N LYS A 101 12.14 -48.58 21.68
CA LYS A 101 13.14 -48.23 20.66
C LYS A 101 14.44 -49.00 20.86
N LEU A 102 14.79 -49.79 19.85
CA LEU A 102 16.01 -50.59 19.81
C LEU A 102 17.01 -50.01 18.80
N VAL A 103 18.27 -49.94 19.21
CA VAL A 103 19.39 -49.45 18.42
C VAL A 103 20.35 -50.59 18.12
N ALA A 104 20.47 -50.98 16.86
CA ALA A 104 21.52 -51.88 16.39
C ALA A 104 22.80 -51.07 16.12
N ARG A 105 23.84 -51.30 16.93
CA ARG A 105 25.17 -50.73 16.69
C ARG A 105 25.98 -51.60 15.74
N TYR A 106 26.62 -50.93 14.79
CA TYR A 106 27.59 -51.51 13.86
C TYR A 106 28.93 -50.79 14.02
N VAL A 107 30.01 -51.52 13.76
CA VAL A 107 31.38 -50.97 13.66
C VAL A 107 31.88 -51.19 12.24
N TYR A 108 32.60 -50.21 11.70
CA TYR A 108 33.24 -50.33 10.40
C TYR A 108 34.34 -51.39 10.46
N ASP A 109 34.20 -52.42 9.63
CA ASP A 109 35.09 -53.56 9.51
C ASP A 109 35.24 -53.87 8.00
N PRO A 110 36.31 -53.38 7.34
CA PRO A 110 36.47 -53.48 5.89
C PRO A 110 36.78 -54.90 5.38
N GLN A 111 36.72 -55.93 6.24
CA GLN A 111 36.73 -57.34 5.82
C GLN A 111 35.38 -58.04 6.01
N SER A 112 34.35 -57.36 6.53
CA SER A 112 32.99 -57.90 6.64
C SER A 112 32.23 -57.77 5.30
N PRO A 113 31.86 -58.89 4.64
CA PRO A 113 30.98 -58.85 3.47
C PRO A 113 29.55 -58.50 3.88
N ALA A 114 28.74 -57.99 2.94
CA ALA A 114 27.30 -57.85 3.15
C ALA A 114 26.64 -59.23 3.30
N GLU A 115 25.71 -59.37 4.24
CA GLU A 115 24.76 -60.50 4.21
C GLU A 115 23.73 -60.27 3.08
N PRO A 116 23.46 -61.28 2.22
CA PRO A 116 22.40 -61.19 1.23
C PRO A 116 21.01 -61.27 1.92
N PRO A 117 20.04 -60.45 1.50
CA PRO A 117 18.65 -60.56 1.97
C PRO A 117 17.90 -61.73 1.32
N GLU A 118 16.78 -62.12 1.97
CA GLU A 118 15.70 -63.00 1.45
C GLU A 118 16.04 -64.50 1.24
N PRO A 119 15.04 -65.42 1.20
CA PRO A 119 13.59 -65.22 0.98
C PRO A 119 12.68 -65.31 2.22
N ASP A 120 11.54 -64.61 2.15
CA ASP A 120 10.18 -65.06 2.54
C ASP A 120 9.20 -63.85 2.49
N MET A 121 9.08 -63.22 1.32
CA MET A 121 8.06 -62.20 1.05
C MET A 121 7.13 -62.70 -0.08
N PRO A 122 5.80 -62.65 0.07
CA PRO A 122 4.88 -63.21 -0.92
C PRO A 122 4.93 -62.44 -2.25
N GLU A 123 5.21 -63.15 -3.34
CA GLU A 123 5.15 -62.62 -4.70
C GLU A 123 3.68 -62.47 -5.14
N TYR A 124 3.33 -61.36 -5.81
CA TYR A 124 1.99 -61.12 -6.34
C TYR A 124 2.03 -60.98 -7.86
N SER A 125 0.95 -61.38 -8.53
CA SER A 125 0.76 -61.17 -9.98
C SER A 125 -0.69 -60.80 -10.30
N THR A 126 -0.91 -60.28 -11.50
CA THR A 126 -2.17 -59.68 -11.94
C THR A 126 -2.89 -60.62 -12.92
N LEU A 127 -4.05 -61.13 -12.54
CA LEU A 127 -4.82 -62.05 -13.38
C LEU A 127 -5.60 -61.27 -14.44
N ARG A 128 -5.29 -61.50 -15.71
CA ARG A 128 -5.98 -60.90 -16.86
C ARG A 128 -7.06 -61.85 -17.36
N LEU A 129 -8.28 -61.35 -17.55
CA LEU A 129 -9.48 -62.15 -17.83
C LEU A 129 -10.29 -61.51 -18.96
N SER A 130 -10.79 -62.33 -19.88
CA SER A 130 -11.65 -61.89 -20.99
C SER A 130 -12.62 -62.97 -21.47
N ALA A 131 -13.68 -62.55 -22.17
CA ALA A 131 -14.65 -63.42 -22.85
C ALA A 131 -14.47 -63.32 -24.38
N SER A 132 -14.66 -64.43 -25.08
CA SER A 132 -14.48 -64.57 -26.53
C SER A 132 -15.64 -65.34 -27.15
N PRO A 133 -16.53 -64.70 -27.95
CA PRO A 133 -16.65 -63.25 -28.14
C PRO A 133 -17.03 -62.55 -26.82
N ALA A 134 -16.75 -61.24 -26.73
CA ALA A 134 -16.98 -60.46 -25.50
C ALA A 134 -18.44 -60.50 -24.99
N ASP A 135 -19.40 -60.55 -25.91
CA ASP A 135 -20.83 -60.68 -25.59
C ASP A 135 -21.27 -62.10 -25.19
N GLY A 136 -20.42 -63.12 -25.31
CA GLY A 136 -20.80 -64.53 -25.13
C GLY A 136 -21.14 -64.93 -23.69
N GLY A 137 -20.67 -64.16 -22.70
CA GLY A 137 -20.92 -64.45 -21.29
C GLY A 137 -20.18 -63.52 -20.33
N SER A 138 -20.38 -63.71 -19.03
CA SER A 138 -19.74 -62.97 -17.95
C SER A 138 -18.86 -63.89 -17.08
N LEU A 139 -17.96 -63.28 -16.29
CA LEU A 139 -17.01 -63.98 -15.42
C LEU A 139 -17.24 -63.61 -13.96
N ASN A 140 -16.92 -64.53 -13.04
CA ASN A 140 -17.09 -64.32 -11.60
C ASN A 140 -16.01 -63.45 -10.92
N ILE A 141 -14.95 -63.07 -11.65
CA ILE A 141 -13.85 -62.23 -11.17
C ILE A 141 -13.55 -61.19 -12.25
N GLY A 142 -13.32 -59.95 -11.83
CA GLY A 142 -12.97 -58.84 -12.73
C GLY A 142 -11.56 -58.97 -13.33
N ASN A 143 -11.40 -58.44 -14.55
CA ASN A 143 -10.10 -58.34 -15.20
C ASN A 143 -9.15 -57.43 -14.40
N GLY A 144 -7.90 -57.83 -14.20
CA GLY A 144 -6.89 -57.05 -13.47
C GLY A 144 -6.80 -57.33 -11.97
N ALA A 145 -7.53 -58.32 -11.45
CA ALA A 145 -7.45 -58.69 -10.03
C ALA A 145 -6.07 -59.26 -9.66
N ARG A 146 -5.46 -58.76 -8.57
CA ARG A 146 -4.16 -59.23 -8.07
C ARG A 146 -4.31 -60.36 -7.05
N PHE A 147 -3.43 -61.34 -7.15
CA PHE A 147 -3.37 -62.50 -6.25
C PHE A 147 -1.92 -62.89 -5.97
N GLU A 148 -1.66 -63.44 -4.77
CA GLU A 148 -0.37 -64.02 -4.39
C GLU A 148 -0.09 -65.29 -5.22
N VAL A 149 1.14 -65.44 -5.69
CA VAL A 149 1.60 -66.56 -6.53
C VAL A 149 1.50 -67.87 -5.73
N GLY A 150 0.89 -68.90 -6.33
CA GLY A 150 0.57 -70.16 -5.66
C GLY A 150 -0.82 -70.21 -5.01
N THR A 151 -1.54 -69.09 -4.85
CA THR A 151 -2.92 -69.12 -4.35
C THR A 151 -3.87 -69.81 -5.35
N THR A 152 -4.92 -70.46 -4.83
CA THR A 152 -5.91 -71.17 -5.66
C THR A 152 -7.19 -70.36 -5.79
N ILE A 153 -7.53 -70.00 -7.02
CA ILE A 153 -8.65 -69.13 -7.41
C ILE A 153 -9.74 -69.99 -8.06
N ASN A 154 -11.00 -69.85 -7.65
CA ASN A 154 -12.13 -70.47 -8.35
C ASN A 154 -12.58 -69.53 -9.48
N LEU A 155 -12.30 -69.90 -10.73
CA LEU A 155 -12.79 -69.19 -11.91
C LEU A 155 -14.08 -69.83 -12.41
N GLN A 156 -15.05 -69.01 -12.80
CA GLN A 156 -16.33 -69.44 -13.33
C GLN A 156 -16.84 -68.47 -14.41
N ALA A 157 -17.18 -69.05 -15.56
CA ALA A 157 -17.81 -68.39 -16.69
C ALA A 157 -19.32 -68.70 -16.75
N TYR A 158 -20.14 -67.69 -17.03
CA TYR A 158 -21.59 -67.79 -17.21
C TYR A 158 -21.96 -67.39 -18.64
N ALA A 159 -22.52 -68.31 -19.43
CA ALA A 159 -22.90 -68.02 -20.80
C ALA A 159 -24.19 -67.18 -20.86
N LYS A 160 -24.28 -66.27 -21.84
CA LYS A 160 -25.48 -65.50 -22.18
C LYS A 160 -26.49 -66.42 -22.91
N SER A 161 -27.77 -66.04 -22.97
CA SER A 161 -28.89 -66.92 -23.39
C SER A 161 -28.68 -67.75 -24.65
N ASP A 162 -28.03 -67.18 -25.66
CA ASP A 162 -27.89 -67.76 -27.00
C ASP A 162 -26.53 -68.45 -27.20
N PHE A 163 -25.71 -68.47 -26.14
CA PHE A 163 -24.34 -68.96 -26.13
C PHE A 163 -24.17 -70.12 -25.16
N LYS A 164 -23.20 -70.97 -25.46
CA LYS A 164 -22.73 -72.04 -24.59
C LYS A 164 -21.25 -71.80 -24.30
N PHE A 165 -20.86 -71.88 -23.02
CA PHE A 165 -19.45 -71.94 -22.66
C PHE A 165 -18.81 -73.19 -23.30
N ASP A 166 -17.64 -73.01 -23.91
CA ASP A 166 -16.90 -74.08 -24.59
C ASP A 166 -15.65 -74.49 -23.82
N HIS A 167 -14.67 -73.58 -23.67
CA HIS A 167 -13.44 -73.86 -22.93
C HIS A 167 -12.71 -72.57 -22.47
N TRP A 168 -11.78 -72.72 -21.54
CA TRP A 168 -10.82 -71.69 -21.10
C TRP A 168 -9.46 -71.91 -21.77
N THR A 169 -8.84 -70.85 -22.29
CA THR A 169 -7.43 -70.85 -22.72
C THR A 169 -6.56 -69.92 -21.91
N GLU A 170 -5.30 -70.28 -21.71
CA GLU A 170 -4.22 -69.39 -21.26
C GLU A 170 -3.15 -69.34 -22.34
N ASN A 171 -2.76 -68.14 -22.78
CA ASN A 171 -1.79 -67.92 -23.88
C ASN A 171 -2.09 -68.68 -25.20
N GLY A 172 -3.34 -69.15 -25.39
CA GLY A 172 -3.80 -69.93 -26.55
C GLY A 172 -3.88 -71.45 -26.32
N GLU A 173 -3.35 -71.99 -25.21
CA GLU A 173 -3.51 -73.40 -24.84
C GLU A 173 -4.75 -73.63 -23.99
N VAL A 174 -5.47 -74.74 -24.20
CA VAL A 174 -6.71 -75.05 -23.47
C VAL A 174 -6.38 -75.58 -22.07
N ILE A 175 -6.80 -74.84 -21.04
CA ILE A 175 -6.52 -75.17 -19.62
C ILE A 175 -7.71 -75.76 -18.86
N SER A 176 -8.94 -75.58 -19.35
CA SER A 176 -10.15 -76.20 -18.78
C SER A 176 -11.29 -76.26 -19.80
N THR A 177 -11.98 -77.39 -19.91
CA THR A 177 -13.25 -77.53 -20.64
C THR A 177 -14.48 -77.39 -19.71
N SER A 178 -14.27 -77.15 -18.43
CA SER A 178 -15.33 -76.84 -17.45
C SER A 178 -15.50 -75.33 -17.31
N SER A 179 -16.74 -74.84 -17.35
CA SER A 179 -17.07 -73.43 -17.17
C SER A 179 -16.58 -72.88 -15.82
N SER A 180 -16.64 -73.71 -14.77
CA SER A 180 -16.00 -73.48 -13.48
C SER A 180 -14.81 -74.42 -13.24
N PHE A 181 -13.66 -73.90 -12.83
CA PHE A 181 -12.50 -74.70 -12.42
C PHE A 181 -11.63 -73.95 -11.39
N ARG A 182 -10.65 -74.66 -10.81
CA ARG A 182 -9.66 -74.04 -9.91
C ARG A 182 -8.38 -73.72 -10.68
N TYR A 183 -7.98 -72.47 -10.69
CA TYR A 183 -6.72 -71.99 -11.25
C TYR A 183 -5.72 -71.73 -10.12
N VAL A 184 -4.46 -72.11 -10.30
CA VAL A 184 -3.38 -71.78 -9.35
C VAL A 184 -2.62 -70.59 -9.92
N MET A 185 -2.51 -69.51 -9.14
CA MET A 185 -1.90 -68.27 -9.61
C MET A 185 -0.40 -68.47 -9.90
N LYS A 186 0.03 -67.94 -11.05
CA LYS A 186 1.42 -68.02 -11.52
C LYS A 186 2.06 -66.63 -11.48
N ALA A 187 3.37 -66.60 -11.32
CA ALA A 187 4.16 -65.39 -11.53
C ALA A 187 4.07 -64.93 -13.00
N GLY A 188 4.07 -63.62 -13.23
CA GLY A 188 4.17 -63.03 -14.58
C GLY A 188 2.85 -62.74 -15.29
N ASP A 189 1.85 -62.21 -14.58
CA ASP A 189 0.60 -61.65 -15.13
C ASP A 189 -0.15 -62.56 -16.14
N PRO A 190 -0.63 -63.76 -15.72
CA PRO A 190 -1.28 -64.72 -16.60
C PRO A 190 -2.57 -64.17 -17.24
N ASN A 191 -2.75 -64.46 -18.54
CA ASN A 191 -3.89 -64.00 -19.34
C ASN A 191 -4.79 -65.16 -19.79
N LEU A 192 -6.01 -65.20 -19.27
CA LEU A 192 -7.00 -66.26 -19.45
C LEU A 192 -8.22 -65.74 -20.23
N VAL A 193 -8.70 -66.56 -21.18
CA VAL A 193 -9.84 -66.26 -22.05
C VAL A 193 -10.88 -67.37 -21.91
N ALA A 194 -12.13 -67.01 -21.63
CA ALA A 194 -13.28 -67.92 -21.69
C ALA A 194 -13.90 -67.84 -23.10
N HIS A 195 -13.94 -68.97 -23.81
CA HIS A 195 -14.54 -69.07 -25.14
C HIS A 195 -15.98 -69.56 -25.07
N PHE A 196 -16.84 -68.94 -25.88
CA PHE A 196 -18.27 -69.22 -25.96
C PHE A 196 -18.68 -69.47 -27.42
N THR A 197 -19.41 -70.56 -27.64
CA THR A 197 -19.97 -70.91 -28.96
C THR A 197 -21.45 -70.56 -29.01
N TYR A 198 -21.88 -69.85 -30.05
CA TYR A 198 -23.30 -69.56 -30.30
C TYR A 198 -24.08 -70.85 -30.60
N SER A 199 -25.20 -71.10 -29.92
CA SER A 199 -25.86 -72.41 -29.88
C SER A 199 -27.38 -72.30 -29.66
N PRO A 200 -28.19 -72.04 -30.70
CA PRO A 200 -29.61 -71.69 -30.56
C PRO A 200 -30.56 -72.86 -30.25
N ASP A 201 -30.14 -74.12 -30.40
CA ASP A 201 -31.03 -75.30 -30.32
C ASP A 201 -30.72 -76.24 -29.13
N ASN A 202 -31.47 -76.10 -28.02
CA ASN A 202 -32.25 -77.18 -27.34
C ASN A 202 -32.81 -76.72 -25.96
N PRO A 203 -34.09 -76.99 -25.59
CA PRO A 203 -34.76 -76.35 -24.44
C PRO A 203 -35.21 -77.27 -23.28
N GLY A 204 -35.67 -76.65 -22.18
CA GLY A 204 -36.46 -77.27 -21.09
C GLY A 204 -35.63 -77.88 -19.93
N GLU A 205 -36.04 -77.84 -18.65
CA GLU A 205 -37.23 -77.26 -18.00
C GLU A 205 -36.82 -76.50 -16.70
N PRO A 206 -37.54 -75.44 -16.28
CA PRO A 206 -37.46 -74.96 -14.91
C PRO A 206 -38.28 -75.88 -13.98
N SER A 207 -37.59 -76.71 -13.19
CA SER A 207 -38.19 -77.62 -12.20
C SER A 207 -38.76 -76.83 -11.01
N GLU A 208 -39.98 -76.31 -11.20
CA GLU A 208 -40.69 -75.33 -10.37
C GLU A 208 -39.97 -73.96 -10.23
N PRO A 209 -40.71 -72.83 -10.27
CA PRO A 209 -40.18 -71.55 -9.84
C PRO A 209 -40.05 -71.58 -8.30
N GLN A 210 -38.92 -72.06 -7.79
CA GLN A 210 -38.62 -71.92 -6.36
C GLN A 210 -38.65 -70.42 -6.02
N LEU A 211 -39.61 -70.01 -5.19
CA LEU A 211 -39.84 -68.60 -4.90
C LEU A 211 -38.54 -67.99 -4.34
N MET A 212 -38.05 -66.98 -5.07
CA MET A 212 -36.90 -66.18 -4.69
C MET A 212 -37.43 -65.04 -3.82
N HIS A 213 -37.44 -65.26 -2.52
CA HIS A 213 -37.84 -64.26 -1.55
C HIS A 213 -36.72 -63.24 -1.35
N ARG A 214 -37.04 -61.95 -1.25
CA ARG A 214 -36.02 -60.92 -1.00
C ARG A 214 -35.60 -60.88 0.46
N LEU A 215 -34.30 -60.84 0.66
CA LEU A 215 -33.66 -60.53 1.93
C LEU A 215 -33.29 -59.05 1.94
N ASN A 216 -34.07 -58.25 2.66
CA ASN A 216 -33.80 -56.84 2.89
C ASN A 216 -32.88 -56.74 4.11
N LEU A 217 -31.70 -56.16 3.93
CA LEU A 217 -30.75 -55.87 4.99
C LEU A 217 -30.77 -54.36 5.27
N VAL A 218 -30.89 -53.99 6.54
CA VAL A 218 -30.97 -52.59 7.00
C VAL A 218 -29.92 -52.39 8.09
N ALA A 219 -29.12 -51.35 7.98
CA ALA A 219 -28.31 -50.86 9.09
C ALA A 219 -29.13 -49.81 9.86
N GLU A 220 -29.23 -49.92 11.19
CA GLU A 220 -29.88 -48.94 12.05
C GLU A 220 -28.87 -48.41 13.09
N PRO A 221 -28.54 -47.09 13.08
CA PRO A 221 -28.99 -46.05 12.14
C PRO A 221 -28.60 -46.28 10.68
N HIS A 222 -29.33 -45.69 9.73
CA HIS A 222 -29.02 -45.84 8.30
C HIS A 222 -27.61 -45.30 7.98
N GLY A 223 -26.75 -46.14 7.40
CA GLY A 223 -25.35 -45.80 7.11
C GLY A 223 -24.36 -46.04 8.26
N SER A 224 -24.79 -46.66 9.37
CA SER A 224 -23.90 -47.09 10.47
C SER A 224 -23.03 -48.32 10.17
N GLY A 225 -23.26 -48.98 9.04
CA GLY A 225 -22.47 -50.13 8.60
C GLY A 225 -22.95 -50.70 7.27
N TYR A 226 -22.23 -51.71 6.80
CA TYR A 226 -22.50 -52.43 5.55
C TYR A 226 -22.47 -53.95 5.77
N PHE A 227 -22.77 -54.70 4.71
CA PHE A 227 -22.95 -56.14 4.74
C PHE A 227 -22.09 -56.83 3.68
N ASN A 228 -21.75 -58.10 3.88
CA ASN A 228 -21.12 -58.93 2.85
C ASN A 228 -22.03 -59.27 1.64
N LEU A 229 -23.31 -58.86 1.67
CA LEU A 229 -24.31 -59.09 0.64
C LEU A 229 -25.17 -57.84 0.47
N SER A 230 -25.52 -57.46 -0.76
CA SER A 230 -26.41 -56.34 -1.03
C SER A 230 -27.82 -56.57 -0.51
N SER A 231 -28.47 -55.52 -0.02
CA SER A 231 -29.88 -55.54 0.39
C SER A 231 -30.81 -55.75 -0.82
N GLY A 232 -31.90 -56.49 -0.62
CA GLY A 232 -32.88 -56.80 -1.68
C GLY A 232 -32.52 -57.98 -2.58
N ASN A 233 -31.42 -58.70 -2.29
CA ASN A 233 -31.06 -59.94 -2.98
C ASN A 233 -32.11 -61.03 -2.78
N GLY A 234 -32.42 -61.78 -3.85
CA GLY A 234 -33.39 -62.87 -3.83
C GLY A 234 -32.76 -64.23 -3.47
N PHE A 235 -33.38 -64.97 -2.56
CA PHE A 235 -32.93 -66.29 -2.11
C PHE A 235 -34.08 -67.29 -2.06
N ARG A 236 -33.76 -68.58 -2.28
CA ARG A 236 -34.71 -69.69 -2.18
C ARG A 236 -35.08 -69.93 -0.71
N ALA A 237 -36.35 -70.21 -0.43
CA ALA A 237 -36.76 -70.68 0.91
C ALA A 237 -35.92 -71.90 1.35
N GLY A 238 -35.47 -71.90 2.61
CA GLY A 238 -34.56 -72.91 3.17
C GLY A 238 -33.07 -72.74 2.81
N ALA A 239 -32.69 -71.75 2.00
CA ALA A 239 -31.28 -71.46 1.73
C ALA A 239 -30.58 -70.94 2.99
N ASN A 240 -29.38 -71.46 3.29
CA ASN A 240 -28.56 -71.02 4.41
C ASN A 240 -27.54 -69.98 3.94
N ILE A 241 -27.68 -68.75 4.45
CA ILE A 241 -27.00 -67.54 3.99
C ILE A 241 -26.05 -67.08 5.10
N SER A 242 -24.75 -67.11 4.83
CA SER A 242 -23.75 -66.54 5.74
C SER A 242 -23.73 -65.02 5.59
N LEU A 243 -24.34 -64.33 6.55
CA LEU A 243 -24.37 -62.88 6.67
C LEU A 243 -23.25 -62.40 7.59
N ARG A 244 -22.67 -61.25 7.27
CA ARG A 244 -21.77 -60.52 8.16
C ARG A 244 -22.05 -59.03 8.06
N ALA A 245 -22.41 -58.44 9.21
CA ALA A 245 -22.41 -57.01 9.44
C ALA A 245 -20.97 -56.53 9.68
N TYR A 246 -20.62 -55.45 9.00
CA TYR A 246 -19.43 -54.65 9.27
C TYR A 246 -19.91 -53.29 9.79
N PRO A 247 -19.38 -52.77 10.90
CA PRO A 247 -19.60 -51.38 11.25
C PRO A 247 -18.86 -50.48 10.25
N ASN A 248 -19.42 -49.30 10.01
CA ASN A 248 -18.64 -48.16 9.53
C ASN A 248 -17.88 -47.53 10.72
N ASP A 249 -16.91 -46.67 10.42
CA ASP A 249 -16.18 -45.96 11.46
C ASP A 249 -17.12 -45.19 12.40
N TRP A 250 -16.72 -45.09 13.66
CA TRP A 250 -17.52 -44.52 14.76
C TRP A 250 -18.79 -45.31 15.12
N TYR A 251 -18.99 -46.52 14.58
CA TYR A 251 -20.08 -47.42 14.99
C TYR A 251 -19.55 -48.77 15.50
N THR A 252 -20.34 -49.40 16.39
CA THR A 252 -20.09 -50.74 16.92
C THR A 252 -21.34 -51.59 16.70
N PHE A 253 -21.19 -52.77 16.10
CA PHE A 253 -22.32 -53.69 15.92
C PHE A 253 -22.83 -54.18 17.29
N VAL A 254 -24.16 -54.19 17.48
CA VAL A 254 -24.82 -54.61 18.72
C VAL A 254 -25.55 -55.94 18.53
N CYS A 255 -26.49 -56.00 17.58
CA CYS A 255 -27.27 -57.21 17.31
C CYS A 255 -27.95 -57.18 15.94
N TRP A 256 -28.31 -58.36 15.45
CA TRP A 256 -29.27 -58.56 14.37
C TRP A 256 -30.67 -58.74 14.98
N THR A 257 -31.67 -58.11 14.38
CA THR A 257 -33.09 -58.31 14.69
C THR A 257 -33.89 -58.69 13.45
N ALA A 258 -34.99 -59.42 13.66
CA ALA A 258 -36.03 -59.70 12.67
C ALA A 258 -37.40 -59.45 13.33
N ASP A 259 -38.31 -58.74 12.66
CA ASP A 259 -39.65 -58.40 13.15
C ASP A 259 -39.72 -57.75 14.56
N GLY A 260 -38.59 -57.20 15.03
CA GLY A 260 -38.40 -56.58 16.35
C GLY A 260 -37.66 -57.45 17.37
N ASP A 261 -37.59 -58.77 17.18
CA ASP A 261 -36.90 -59.70 18.08
C ASP A 261 -35.41 -59.84 17.73
N THR A 262 -34.54 -59.98 18.74
CA THR A 262 -33.09 -60.16 18.55
C THR A 262 -32.74 -61.60 18.20
N ILE A 263 -32.16 -61.81 17.01
CA ILE A 263 -31.82 -63.13 16.46
C ILE A 263 -30.32 -63.48 16.57
N SER A 264 -29.44 -62.49 16.76
CA SER A 264 -28.00 -62.72 17.02
C SER A 264 -27.34 -61.50 17.65
N THR A 265 -26.44 -61.70 18.60
CA THR A 265 -25.50 -60.66 19.10
C THR A 265 -24.12 -60.74 18.43
N ASN A 266 -23.90 -61.72 17.55
CA ASN A 266 -22.69 -61.81 16.73
C ASN A 266 -22.91 -61.09 15.40
N SER A 267 -21.91 -60.31 14.96
CA SER A 267 -21.95 -59.58 13.68
C SER A 267 -22.03 -60.52 12.48
N SER A 268 -21.44 -61.72 12.59
CA SER A 268 -21.64 -62.83 11.65
C SER A 268 -22.80 -63.73 12.10
N LEU A 269 -23.70 -64.05 11.17
CA LEU A 269 -24.92 -64.84 11.37
C LEU A 269 -25.15 -65.76 10.17
N ASN A 270 -25.38 -67.05 10.39
CA ASN A 270 -25.93 -67.95 9.37
C ASN A 270 -27.47 -67.88 9.46
N PHE A 271 -28.10 -67.24 8.48
CA PHE A 271 -29.55 -67.05 8.40
C PHE A 271 -30.17 -68.03 7.41
N VAL A 272 -31.27 -68.69 7.79
CA VAL A 272 -32.02 -69.58 6.88
C VAL A 272 -33.21 -68.80 6.32
N MET A 273 -33.28 -68.67 5.00
CA MET A 273 -34.32 -67.89 4.34
C MET A 273 -35.72 -68.50 4.58
N PRO A 274 -36.72 -67.75 5.04
CA PRO A 274 -38.10 -68.23 5.16
C PRO A 274 -38.81 -68.32 3.80
N ASP A 275 -40.07 -68.75 3.83
CA ASP A 275 -41.02 -68.77 2.70
C ASP A 275 -41.78 -67.43 2.50
N SER A 276 -41.17 -66.33 2.96
CA SER A 276 -41.62 -64.94 2.76
C SER A 276 -40.42 -64.02 2.48
N GLU A 277 -40.67 -62.80 1.97
CA GLU A 277 -39.64 -61.75 2.08
C GLU A 277 -39.28 -61.54 3.56
N ALA A 278 -38.02 -61.24 3.84
CA ALA A 278 -37.49 -61.09 5.20
C ALA A 278 -36.69 -59.80 5.32
N THR A 279 -36.88 -59.06 6.41
CA THR A 279 -36.12 -57.85 6.72
C THR A 279 -35.29 -58.06 7.97
N LEU A 280 -33.97 -58.00 7.85
CA LEU A 280 -33.04 -58.09 8.96
C LEU A 280 -32.41 -56.74 9.24
N ILE A 281 -32.56 -56.25 10.46
CA ILE A 281 -31.98 -54.98 10.91
C ILE A 281 -30.77 -55.28 11.77
N ALA A 282 -29.59 -54.88 11.29
CA ALA A 282 -28.37 -54.81 12.09
C ALA A 282 -28.39 -53.50 12.88
N HIS A 283 -28.49 -53.61 14.20
CA HIS A 283 -28.40 -52.49 15.13
C HIS A 283 -26.95 -52.19 15.44
N TYR A 284 -26.58 -50.92 15.31
CA TYR A 284 -25.26 -50.41 15.63
C TYR A 284 -25.36 -49.30 16.67
N ARG A 285 -24.51 -49.36 17.69
CA ARG A 285 -24.33 -48.27 18.65
C ARG A 285 -23.24 -47.37 18.12
N TYR A 286 -23.57 -46.10 17.93
CA TYR A 286 -22.58 -45.05 17.71
C TYR A 286 -21.58 -45.05 18.87
N TYR A 287 -20.32 -45.36 18.57
CA TYR A 287 -19.21 -45.24 19.50
C TYR A 287 -18.72 -43.79 19.45
N TYR A 288 -19.45 -42.94 20.17
CA TYR A 288 -19.08 -41.55 20.40
C TYR A 288 -17.75 -41.51 21.16
N ASN A 289 -16.67 -41.22 20.44
CA ASN A 289 -15.59 -40.46 21.03
C ASN A 289 -16.04 -38.98 21.00
N PRO A 290 -16.16 -38.28 22.14
CA PRO A 290 -16.49 -36.84 22.16
C PRO A 290 -15.51 -35.98 21.35
N ASP A 291 -14.33 -36.55 21.17
CA ASP A 291 -13.10 -35.94 20.72
C ASP A 291 -12.78 -36.18 19.22
N ASN A 292 -13.74 -36.44 18.32
CA ASN A 292 -13.34 -36.58 16.90
C ASN A 292 -14.42 -36.35 15.81
N PRO A 293 -14.56 -35.11 15.29
CA PRO A 293 -15.18 -34.84 13.99
C PRO A 293 -14.14 -35.01 12.86
N GLY A 294 -13.55 -36.20 12.74
CA GLY A 294 -12.42 -36.44 11.84
C GLY A 294 -12.80 -36.38 10.36
N GLU A 295 -11.89 -35.87 9.52
CA GLU A 295 -12.06 -35.92 8.06
C GLU A 295 -12.14 -37.38 7.59
N PRO A 296 -13.21 -37.80 6.89
CA PRO A 296 -13.30 -39.16 6.37
C PRO A 296 -12.19 -39.37 5.33
N GLY A 297 -11.45 -40.47 5.51
CA GLY A 297 -10.40 -40.88 4.57
C GLY A 297 -10.97 -41.16 3.17
N PRO A 298 -10.12 -41.08 2.14
CA PRO A 298 -10.58 -41.13 0.76
C PRO A 298 -11.26 -42.47 0.42
N SER A 299 -12.42 -42.37 -0.21
CA SER A 299 -13.28 -43.48 -0.62
C SER A 299 -13.11 -43.77 -2.11
N ASP A 300 -12.56 -44.96 -2.41
CA ASP A 300 -12.53 -45.69 -3.70
C ASP A 300 -12.13 -44.97 -5.01
N GLY A 301 -11.82 -43.67 -4.96
CA GLY A 301 -11.54 -42.85 -6.14
C GLY A 301 -12.78 -42.13 -6.70
N SER A 302 -13.87 -42.04 -5.94
CA SER A 302 -15.08 -41.30 -6.33
C SER A 302 -15.07 -39.83 -5.84
N VAL A 303 -15.71 -38.94 -6.60
CA VAL A 303 -15.98 -37.56 -6.16
C VAL A 303 -17.19 -37.57 -5.22
N ASN A 304 -17.07 -36.98 -4.03
CA ASN A 304 -18.11 -36.96 -3.00
C ASN A 304 -18.23 -35.57 -2.34
N ILE A 305 -19.46 -35.05 -2.24
CA ILE A 305 -19.77 -33.88 -1.41
C ILE A 305 -20.37 -34.36 -0.08
N TYR A 306 -19.88 -33.87 1.06
CA TYR A 306 -20.36 -34.34 2.36
C TYR A 306 -20.42 -33.26 3.44
N GLY A 307 -21.43 -33.37 4.31
CA GLY A 307 -21.56 -32.58 5.54
C GLY A 307 -21.15 -33.41 6.74
N MET A 308 -20.48 -32.80 7.73
CA MET A 308 -20.04 -33.48 8.94
C MET A 308 -21.11 -33.55 10.04
N THR A 309 -20.74 -34.14 11.19
CA THR A 309 -21.48 -33.95 12.45
C THR A 309 -20.89 -32.77 13.21
N GLU A 310 -21.64 -31.69 13.33
CA GLU A 310 -21.24 -30.49 14.08
C GLU A 310 -21.88 -30.48 15.48
N ASN A 311 -21.12 -30.16 16.52
CA ASN A 311 -21.67 -30.04 17.88
C ASN A 311 -22.36 -28.67 18.06
N ALA A 312 -23.39 -28.57 18.90
CA ALA A 312 -24.03 -27.29 19.19
C ALA A 312 -24.80 -27.26 20.52
N PHE A 313 -25.06 -26.06 21.03
CA PHE A 313 -25.96 -25.83 22.17
C PHE A 313 -27.23 -25.07 21.74
N ARG A 314 -28.25 -25.10 22.61
CA ARG A 314 -29.49 -24.32 22.43
C ARG A 314 -29.20 -22.82 22.38
N GLY A 315 -29.88 -22.10 21.47
CA GLY A 315 -29.71 -20.65 21.28
C GLY A 315 -28.41 -20.25 20.58
N GLN A 316 -27.49 -21.18 20.33
CA GLN A 316 -26.23 -20.93 19.64
C GLN A 316 -26.46 -20.72 18.13
N THR A 317 -25.56 -19.98 17.47
CA THR A 317 -25.36 -20.10 16.01
C THR A 317 -24.01 -20.75 15.76
N VAL A 318 -23.98 -21.77 14.90
CA VAL A 318 -22.78 -22.57 14.58
C VAL A 318 -22.44 -22.46 13.10
N ALA A 319 -21.15 -22.56 12.78
CA ALA A 319 -20.69 -22.82 11.42
C ALA A 319 -20.90 -24.32 11.14
N TYR A 320 -21.72 -24.66 10.14
CA TYR A 320 -21.93 -26.03 9.70
C TYR A 320 -21.06 -26.30 8.45
N PRO A 321 -20.02 -27.17 8.55
CA PRO A 321 -19.04 -27.31 7.49
C PRO A 321 -19.45 -28.33 6.42
N VAL A 322 -19.18 -27.98 5.16
CA VAL A 322 -19.34 -28.84 3.98
C VAL A 322 -17.98 -29.06 3.32
N TYR A 323 -17.76 -30.30 2.92
CA TYR A 323 -16.49 -30.82 2.40
C TYR A 323 -16.68 -31.38 0.98
N LEU A 324 -15.59 -31.36 0.22
CA LEU A 324 -15.48 -31.98 -1.09
C LEU A 324 -14.26 -32.92 -1.10
N GLU A 325 -14.53 -34.19 -1.36
CA GLU A 325 -13.54 -35.15 -1.87
C GLU A 325 -13.62 -35.11 -3.40
N ASN A 326 -12.51 -34.76 -4.06
CA ASN A 326 -12.37 -34.86 -5.51
C ASN A 326 -10.95 -35.38 -5.85
N PRO A 327 -10.80 -36.67 -6.21
CA PRO A 327 -9.54 -37.20 -6.73
C PRO A 327 -9.25 -36.75 -8.17
N THR A 328 -10.25 -36.18 -8.85
CA THR A 328 -10.13 -35.49 -10.14
C THR A 328 -10.16 -33.95 -9.96
N PRO A 329 -9.57 -33.19 -10.90
CA PRO A 329 -9.76 -31.74 -11.03
C PRO A 329 -11.23 -31.29 -11.11
N VAL A 330 -11.64 -30.44 -10.16
CA VAL A 330 -13.00 -29.87 -10.07
C VAL A 330 -12.91 -28.35 -9.86
N THR A 331 -13.69 -27.59 -10.63
CA THR A 331 -13.67 -26.10 -10.72
C THR A 331 -14.95 -25.42 -10.26
N GLY A 332 -15.91 -26.20 -9.75
CA GLY A 332 -17.17 -25.69 -9.23
C GLY A 332 -18.06 -26.82 -8.71
N MET A 333 -19.05 -26.48 -7.90
CA MET A 333 -19.98 -27.46 -7.33
C MET A 333 -21.34 -26.85 -6.96
N SER A 334 -22.35 -27.69 -6.84
CA SER A 334 -23.63 -27.33 -6.22
C SER A 334 -24.14 -28.46 -5.32
N VAL A 335 -24.86 -28.08 -4.26
CA VAL A 335 -25.52 -29.02 -3.34
C VAL A 335 -26.76 -28.39 -2.70
N ASP A 336 -27.83 -29.17 -2.58
CA ASP A 336 -29.06 -28.80 -1.87
C ASP A 336 -29.05 -29.36 -0.44
N MET A 337 -29.20 -28.47 0.55
CA MET A 337 -29.10 -28.77 1.98
C MET A 337 -30.44 -28.52 2.69
N THR A 338 -31.07 -29.56 3.24
CA THR A 338 -32.28 -29.45 4.07
C THR A 338 -31.93 -29.53 5.56
N PHE A 339 -32.31 -28.49 6.32
CA PHE A 339 -32.03 -28.41 7.76
C PHE A 339 -33.21 -28.87 8.63
N PRO A 340 -32.97 -29.23 9.91
CA PRO A 340 -34.03 -29.64 10.83
C PRO A 340 -35.06 -28.53 11.08
N ARG A 341 -36.33 -28.90 11.26
CA ARG A 341 -37.44 -27.93 11.44
C ARG A 341 -37.19 -27.01 12.64
N GLY A 342 -37.09 -25.70 12.36
CA GLY A 342 -36.86 -24.65 13.35
C GLY A 342 -35.41 -24.20 13.48
N PHE A 343 -34.47 -24.85 12.78
CA PHE A 343 -33.11 -24.36 12.58
C PHE A 343 -33.15 -23.36 11.41
N THR A 344 -32.39 -22.26 11.48
CA THR A 344 -32.40 -21.20 10.46
C THR A 344 -31.01 -20.94 9.91
N VAL A 345 -30.88 -20.93 8.58
CA VAL A 345 -29.64 -20.63 7.86
C VAL A 345 -29.55 -19.13 7.59
N ASN A 346 -28.38 -18.53 7.82
CA ASN A 346 -28.08 -17.20 7.29
C ASN A 346 -27.50 -17.33 5.87
N THR A 347 -28.34 -17.17 4.84
CA THR A 347 -27.90 -17.27 3.43
C THR A 347 -27.02 -16.10 2.97
N ALA A 348 -26.88 -15.04 3.78
CA ALA A 348 -25.95 -13.94 3.51
C ALA A 348 -24.56 -14.15 4.17
N ASP A 349 -24.38 -15.24 4.93
CA ASP A 349 -23.13 -15.57 5.63
C ASP A 349 -22.79 -17.05 5.39
N VAL A 350 -22.34 -17.31 4.16
CA VAL A 350 -21.71 -18.57 3.74
C VAL A 350 -20.24 -18.27 3.51
N ARG A 351 -19.36 -18.94 4.26
CA ARG A 351 -17.94 -18.60 4.35
C ARG A 351 -17.12 -19.63 3.60
N LEU A 352 -16.31 -19.21 2.65
CA LEU A 352 -15.45 -20.10 1.90
C LEU A 352 -14.19 -20.43 2.69
N SER A 353 -13.73 -21.68 2.58
CA SER A 353 -12.45 -22.12 3.15
C SER A 353 -11.28 -21.66 2.29
N GLY A 354 -10.05 -21.80 2.78
CA GLY A 354 -8.83 -21.60 1.98
C GLY A 354 -8.82 -22.38 0.66
N ARG A 355 -9.46 -23.57 0.64
CA ARG A 355 -9.60 -24.50 -0.52
C ARG A 355 -10.52 -23.98 -1.63
N ALA A 356 -11.53 -23.19 -1.29
CA ALA A 356 -12.53 -22.63 -2.21
C ALA A 356 -12.35 -21.12 -2.46
N SER A 357 -11.16 -20.58 -2.15
CA SER A 357 -10.81 -19.20 -2.52
C SER A 357 -10.85 -19.01 -4.04
N GLY A 358 -11.07 -17.79 -4.51
CA GLY A 358 -11.21 -17.47 -5.94
C GLY A 358 -12.53 -17.91 -6.59
N HIS A 359 -13.40 -18.62 -5.87
CA HIS A 359 -14.71 -19.04 -6.36
C HIS A 359 -15.82 -18.08 -5.88
N ASP A 360 -16.77 -17.78 -6.76
CA ASP A 360 -18.02 -17.10 -6.39
C ASP A 360 -18.95 -18.05 -5.63
N VAL A 361 -19.66 -17.54 -4.62
CA VAL A 361 -20.63 -18.29 -3.83
C VAL A 361 -22.04 -17.70 -3.91
N LYS A 362 -23.03 -18.57 -4.10
CA LYS A 362 -24.44 -18.19 -4.20
C LYS A 362 -25.32 -19.14 -3.38
N ALA A 363 -26.02 -18.59 -2.38
CA ALA A 363 -26.97 -19.32 -1.55
C ALA A 363 -28.41 -18.94 -1.92
N THR A 364 -29.21 -19.93 -2.33
CA THR A 364 -30.60 -19.73 -2.76
C THR A 364 -31.56 -20.54 -1.87
N ALA A 365 -32.50 -19.88 -1.20
CA ALA A 365 -33.52 -20.57 -0.41
C ALA A 365 -34.52 -21.33 -1.31
N LEU A 366 -34.89 -22.54 -0.90
CA LEU A 366 -35.81 -23.44 -1.59
C LEU A 366 -37.05 -23.74 -0.71
N ALA A 367 -37.89 -24.68 -1.15
CA ALA A 367 -39.03 -25.16 -0.37
C ALA A 367 -38.61 -25.93 0.90
N ASP A 368 -39.55 -26.02 1.85
CA ASP A 368 -39.51 -26.88 3.04
C ASP A 368 -38.27 -26.75 3.95
N GLY A 369 -37.59 -25.59 3.94
CA GLY A 369 -36.38 -25.35 4.74
C GLY A 369 -35.11 -25.93 4.12
N SER A 370 -35.10 -26.09 2.80
CA SER A 370 -33.92 -26.46 2.01
C SER A 370 -33.25 -25.22 1.39
N TYR A 371 -31.96 -25.31 1.13
CA TYR A 371 -31.15 -24.23 0.55
C TYR A 371 -30.18 -24.82 -0.48
N ARG A 372 -30.11 -24.23 -1.66
CA ARG A 372 -29.06 -24.52 -2.65
C ARG A 372 -27.83 -23.68 -2.36
N ILE A 373 -26.67 -24.31 -2.27
CA ILE A 373 -25.38 -23.63 -2.35
C ILE A 373 -24.77 -23.93 -3.72
N GLU A 374 -24.33 -22.89 -4.42
CA GLU A 374 -23.62 -22.94 -5.69
C GLU A 374 -22.25 -22.27 -5.52
N LEU A 375 -21.22 -22.91 -6.07
CA LEU A 375 -19.82 -22.49 -6.07
C LEU A 375 -19.32 -22.54 -7.52
N THR A 376 -18.84 -21.42 -8.04
CA THR A 376 -18.40 -21.30 -9.43
C THR A 376 -17.06 -20.59 -9.55
N GLY A 377 -16.09 -21.23 -10.20
CA GLY A 377 -14.81 -20.64 -10.58
C GLY A 377 -14.37 -21.11 -11.96
N THR A 378 -13.19 -20.66 -12.38
CA THR A 378 -12.48 -21.19 -13.57
C THR A 378 -11.26 -22.03 -13.18
N THR A 379 -11.04 -22.25 -11.88
CA THR A 379 -9.80 -22.79 -11.30
C THR A 379 -10.13 -23.93 -10.34
N GLU A 380 -9.15 -24.77 -10.01
CA GLU A 380 -9.39 -26.04 -9.31
C GLU A 380 -9.44 -25.89 -7.78
N PHE A 381 -10.37 -26.57 -7.12
CA PHE A 381 -10.39 -26.66 -5.65
C PHE A 381 -9.08 -27.27 -5.11
N SER A 382 -8.37 -26.51 -4.26
CA SER A 382 -6.99 -26.81 -3.84
C SER A 382 -6.81 -28.16 -3.14
N GLY A 383 -6.24 -29.15 -3.83
CA GLY A 383 -5.95 -30.51 -3.35
C GLY A 383 -7.15 -31.48 -3.43
N THR A 384 -7.01 -32.73 -2.99
CA THR A 384 -8.00 -33.79 -3.28
C THR A 384 -9.09 -34.03 -2.21
N ASN A 385 -8.92 -33.56 -0.95
CA ASN A 385 -9.98 -33.63 0.07
C ASN A 385 -9.90 -32.47 1.07
N GLY A 386 -11.06 -31.93 1.48
CA GLY A 386 -11.16 -30.97 2.58
C GLY A 386 -12.43 -30.12 2.57
N LYS A 387 -12.59 -29.29 3.62
CA LYS A 387 -13.70 -28.33 3.75
C LYS A 387 -13.68 -27.35 2.57
N VAL A 388 -14.83 -27.06 1.97
CA VAL A 388 -15.03 -26.06 0.92
C VAL A 388 -15.77 -24.81 1.43
N PHE A 389 -16.76 -24.96 2.30
CA PHE A 389 -17.45 -23.83 2.90
C PHE A 389 -18.11 -24.16 4.25
N ASP A 390 -18.38 -23.12 5.03
CA ASP A 390 -19.23 -23.15 6.23
C ASP A 390 -20.55 -22.42 5.96
N VAL A 391 -21.67 -22.98 6.43
CA VAL A 391 -22.99 -22.33 6.45
C VAL A 391 -23.33 -21.94 7.88
N MET A 392 -23.69 -20.69 8.15
CA MET A 392 -24.06 -20.28 9.52
C MET A 392 -25.51 -20.69 9.85
N VAL A 393 -25.69 -21.50 10.90
CA VAL A 393 -26.97 -22.12 11.31
C VAL A 393 -27.30 -21.79 12.76
N SER A 394 -28.44 -21.15 13.00
CA SER A 394 -28.95 -20.87 14.35
C SER A 394 -29.80 -22.03 14.88
N ILE A 395 -29.55 -22.40 16.13
CA ILE A 395 -30.13 -23.56 16.83
C ILE A 395 -31.24 -23.09 17.77
N PRO A 396 -32.50 -23.55 17.61
CA PRO A 396 -33.60 -23.08 18.45
C PRO A 396 -33.51 -23.61 19.88
N ASP A 397 -33.93 -22.80 20.86
CA ASP A 397 -33.99 -23.20 22.28
C ASP A 397 -34.83 -24.46 22.53
N THR A 398 -35.77 -24.75 21.64
CA THR A 398 -36.64 -25.93 21.68
C THR A 398 -35.99 -27.21 21.14
N ALA A 399 -34.75 -27.15 20.62
CA ALA A 399 -34.06 -28.34 20.10
C ALA A 399 -33.88 -29.42 21.19
N THR A 400 -34.10 -30.69 20.85
CA THR A 400 -33.87 -31.80 21.80
C THR A 400 -32.37 -32.01 22.00
N THR A 401 -31.91 -31.94 23.25
CA THR A 401 -30.50 -32.14 23.64
C THR A 401 -30.09 -33.60 23.68
N ASN A 402 -28.77 -33.83 23.69
CA ASN A 402 -28.09 -35.11 23.60
C ASN A 402 -28.57 -35.95 22.39
N ARG A 403 -28.75 -35.29 21.24
CA ARG A 403 -29.31 -35.91 20.03
C ARG A 403 -28.77 -35.29 18.74
N ASN A 404 -28.48 -36.15 17.76
CA ASN A 404 -28.23 -35.78 16.36
C ASN A 404 -29.53 -35.30 15.68
N HIS A 405 -29.47 -34.15 15.01
CA HIS A 405 -30.50 -33.65 14.10
C HIS A 405 -29.92 -33.66 12.68
N ALA A 406 -30.56 -34.35 11.74
CA ALA A 406 -29.97 -34.58 10.41
C ALA A 406 -29.98 -33.33 9.52
N VAL A 407 -28.83 -33.01 8.91
CA VAL A 407 -28.70 -32.05 7.80
C VAL A 407 -28.59 -32.86 6.53
N LYS A 408 -29.66 -32.88 5.72
CA LYS A 408 -29.71 -33.71 4.52
C LYS A 408 -29.07 -33.00 3.34
N LEU A 409 -28.10 -33.64 2.71
CA LEU A 409 -27.52 -33.20 1.45
C LEU A 409 -28.16 -33.98 0.29
N THR A 410 -28.50 -33.27 -0.79
CA THR A 410 -29.16 -33.76 -2.01
C THR A 410 -28.62 -33.01 -3.22
N HIS A 411 -28.87 -33.52 -4.44
CA HIS A 411 -28.48 -32.89 -5.71
C HIS A 411 -27.02 -32.40 -5.77
N GLY A 412 -26.07 -33.25 -5.35
CA GLY A 412 -24.65 -32.96 -5.53
C GLY A 412 -24.27 -32.94 -7.00
N VAL A 413 -23.65 -31.86 -7.44
CA VAL A 413 -23.15 -31.66 -8.81
C VAL A 413 -21.76 -31.04 -8.74
N VAL A 414 -20.87 -31.43 -9.64
CA VAL A 414 -19.54 -30.80 -9.82
C VAL A 414 -19.31 -30.41 -11.27
N ASN A 415 -18.48 -29.39 -11.47
CA ASN A 415 -17.90 -29.03 -12.76
C ASN A 415 -16.46 -29.56 -12.77
N ASN A 416 -16.13 -30.50 -13.64
CA ASN A 416 -14.77 -30.99 -13.81
C ASN A 416 -13.94 -29.99 -14.64
N ALA A 417 -12.61 -29.99 -14.48
CA ALA A 417 -11.73 -29.07 -15.22
C ALA A 417 -11.69 -29.29 -16.74
N ASP A 418 -12.21 -30.41 -17.26
CA ASP A 418 -12.42 -30.66 -18.68
C ASP A 418 -13.71 -30.01 -19.24
N GLY A 419 -14.48 -29.31 -18.40
CA GLY A 419 -15.74 -28.67 -18.75
C GLY A 419 -16.97 -29.59 -18.68
N THR A 420 -16.82 -30.84 -18.25
CA THR A 420 -17.96 -31.72 -17.99
C THR A 420 -18.66 -31.36 -16.67
N ILE A 421 -19.97 -31.61 -16.60
CA ILE A 421 -20.78 -31.44 -15.39
C ILE A 421 -21.30 -32.82 -14.98
N GLU A 422 -21.00 -33.24 -13.76
CA GLU A 422 -21.27 -34.58 -13.26
C GLU A 422 -22.11 -34.54 -11.97
N ALA A 423 -23.09 -35.45 -11.86
CA ALA A 423 -23.88 -35.63 -10.65
C ALA A 423 -23.17 -36.59 -9.69
N VAL A 424 -22.77 -36.09 -8.52
CA VAL A 424 -21.89 -36.80 -7.59
C VAL A 424 -22.63 -37.34 -6.37
N ALA A 425 -22.02 -38.31 -5.69
CA ALA A 425 -22.56 -38.84 -4.46
C ALA A 425 -22.54 -37.80 -3.33
N VAL A 426 -23.61 -37.76 -2.55
CA VAL A 426 -23.76 -36.85 -1.40
C VAL A 426 -23.90 -37.63 -0.09
N ARG A 427 -23.20 -37.20 0.96
CA ARG A 427 -23.29 -37.80 2.29
C ARG A 427 -23.85 -36.77 3.27
N SER A 428 -25.03 -37.08 3.82
CA SER A 428 -25.73 -36.22 4.78
C SER A 428 -25.07 -36.28 6.16
N GLY A 429 -24.96 -35.14 6.82
CA GLY A 429 -24.40 -35.01 8.16
C GLY A 429 -25.44 -34.70 9.23
N TYR A 430 -24.99 -34.20 10.38
CA TYR A 430 -25.83 -33.96 11.54
C TYR A 430 -25.41 -32.70 12.31
N ILE A 431 -26.31 -32.15 13.11
CA ILE A 431 -25.96 -31.25 14.21
C ILE A 431 -26.30 -31.99 15.51
N TYR A 432 -25.29 -32.34 16.31
CA TYR A 432 -25.47 -32.91 17.64
C TYR A 432 -25.72 -31.78 18.63
N VAL A 433 -26.97 -31.61 19.06
CA VAL A 433 -27.29 -30.62 20.08
C VAL A 433 -27.02 -31.24 21.45
N SER A 434 -25.93 -30.84 22.11
CA SER A 434 -25.50 -31.33 23.41
C SER A 434 -26.20 -30.59 24.57
N GLN A 435 -26.19 -31.21 25.75
CA GLN A 435 -26.51 -30.54 27.01
C GLN A 435 -25.23 -29.94 27.63
N LEU A 436 -25.32 -28.69 28.11
CA LEU A 436 -24.24 -28.03 28.83
C LEU A 436 -23.95 -28.71 30.19
N SER A 437 -22.71 -28.58 30.66
CA SER A 437 -22.31 -28.88 32.04
C SER A 437 -22.97 -27.91 33.05
N GLU A 438 -22.92 -28.24 34.34
CA GLU A 438 -23.49 -27.37 35.39
C GLU A 438 -22.72 -26.06 35.59
N ASP A 439 -21.44 -25.99 35.21
CA ASP A 439 -20.60 -24.79 35.23
C ASP A 439 -20.59 -24.01 33.89
N GLY A 440 -21.10 -24.62 32.81
CA GLY A 440 -21.05 -24.07 31.46
C GLY A 440 -19.66 -24.07 30.81
N LEU A 441 -18.67 -24.75 31.37
CA LEU A 441 -17.38 -24.97 30.72
C LEU A 441 -17.53 -26.01 29.59
N TYR A 442 -17.07 -25.66 28.39
CA TYR A 442 -16.84 -26.63 27.32
C TYR A 442 -15.64 -26.22 26.47
N ALA A 443 -14.88 -27.21 26.00
CA ALA A 443 -13.83 -27.06 25.00
C ALA A 443 -14.42 -27.23 23.61
N ARG A 444 -13.99 -26.40 22.66
CA ARG A 444 -14.37 -26.54 21.24
C ARG A 444 -13.40 -25.78 20.36
N PHE A 445 -13.12 -26.31 19.17
CA PHE A 445 -12.48 -25.56 18.10
C PHE A 445 -13.08 -25.90 16.74
N SER A 446 -12.80 -25.03 15.78
CA SER A 446 -12.88 -25.30 14.35
C SER A 446 -11.51 -25.00 13.73
N TYR A 447 -11.32 -25.35 12.47
CA TYR A 447 -10.15 -24.95 11.72
C TYR A 447 -10.49 -24.56 10.28
N ASP A 448 -9.59 -23.81 9.66
CA ASP A 448 -9.46 -23.70 8.21
C ASP A 448 -8.05 -24.14 7.81
N LYS A 449 -7.90 -24.70 6.60
CA LYS A 449 -6.62 -25.20 6.09
C LYS A 449 -6.36 -24.75 4.66
N LEU A 450 -5.11 -24.36 4.38
CA LEU A 450 -4.60 -24.16 3.03
C LEU A 450 -3.26 -24.87 2.91
N LEU A 451 -3.22 -25.91 2.07
CA LEU A 451 -2.06 -26.78 1.89
C LEU A 451 -1.59 -27.34 3.26
N GLY A 452 -0.37 -27.02 3.69
CA GLY A 452 0.17 -27.39 5.00
C GLY A 452 -0.10 -26.40 6.15
N ARG A 453 -0.70 -25.23 5.88
CA ARG A 453 -1.03 -24.23 6.93
C ARG A 453 -2.44 -24.43 7.46
N VAL A 454 -2.60 -24.37 8.78
CA VAL A 454 -3.88 -24.54 9.47
C VAL A 454 -4.08 -23.42 10.48
N GLN A 455 -5.18 -22.68 10.34
CA GLN A 455 -5.65 -21.73 11.36
C GLN A 455 -6.64 -22.47 12.25
N PHE A 456 -6.28 -22.69 13.50
CA PHE A 456 -7.22 -23.15 14.50
C PHE A 456 -7.94 -21.96 15.14
N LEU A 457 -9.26 -22.07 15.26
CA LEU A 457 -10.14 -21.08 15.87
C LEU A 457 -10.81 -21.71 17.08
N ASN A 458 -10.45 -21.25 18.27
CA ASN A 458 -11.08 -21.63 19.52
C ASN A 458 -12.53 -21.11 19.57
N GLN A 459 -13.44 -22.02 19.92
CA GLN A 459 -14.89 -21.77 20.06
C GLN A 459 -15.40 -22.23 21.44
N SER A 460 -14.49 -22.46 22.40
CA SER A 460 -14.78 -22.85 23.79
C SER A 460 -15.63 -21.80 24.50
N SER A 461 -16.23 -22.17 25.63
CA SER A 461 -17.10 -21.24 26.37
C SER A 461 -16.37 -20.06 26.99
N ASP A 462 -17.11 -19.00 27.32
CA ASP A 462 -16.63 -17.82 28.04
C ASP A 462 -16.11 -18.11 29.47
N LYS A 463 -16.23 -19.36 29.93
CA LYS A 463 -15.70 -19.86 31.21
C LYS A 463 -14.26 -20.33 31.13
N ALA A 464 -13.70 -20.47 29.92
CA ALA A 464 -12.32 -20.88 29.73
C ALA A 464 -11.34 -19.70 29.92
N VAL A 465 -10.42 -19.86 30.88
CA VAL A 465 -9.41 -18.86 31.26
C VAL A 465 -8.00 -19.21 30.77
N ARG A 466 -7.76 -20.45 30.30
CA ARG A 466 -6.50 -20.90 29.71
C ARG A 466 -6.75 -21.99 28.66
N TYR A 467 -5.89 -22.03 27.65
CA TYR A 467 -5.90 -22.98 26.55
C TYR A 467 -4.57 -23.74 26.46
N GLU A 468 -4.62 -24.98 25.99
CA GLU A 468 -3.46 -25.83 25.73
C GLU A 468 -3.77 -26.72 24.51
N TRP A 469 -2.98 -26.58 23.45
CA TRP A 469 -3.13 -27.29 22.19
C TRP A 469 -2.00 -28.31 22.00
N ASP A 470 -2.34 -29.48 21.47
CA ASP A 470 -1.41 -30.45 20.86
C ASP A 470 -1.82 -30.63 19.39
N PHE A 471 -0.88 -30.47 18.46
CA PHE A 471 -1.16 -30.52 17.03
C PHE A 471 -1.00 -31.92 16.41
N GLY A 472 -0.69 -32.95 17.20
CA GLY A 472 -0.56 -34.34 16.76
C GLY A 472 0.75 -34.67 16.05
N ASP A 473 1.58 -33.67 15.75
CA ASP A 473 2.95 -33.82 15.20
C ASP A 473 4.05 -33.78 16.27
N GLY A 474 3.67 -33.60 17.54
CA GLY A 474 4.58 -33.40 18.68
C GLY A 474 4.87 -31.94 19.02
N THR A 475 4.21 -30.98 18.36
CA THR A 475 4.25 -29.55 18.71
C THR A 475 2.96 -29.09 19.38
N THR A 476 3.06 -28.03 20.19
CA THR A 476 2.00 -27.57 21.11
C THR A 476 1.91 -26.05 21.17
N SER A 477 0.76 -25.50 21.55
CA SER A 477 0.58 -24.04 21.74
C SER A 477 -0.33 -23.70 22.93
N THR A 478 -0.20 -22.48 23.45
CA THR A 478 -1.09 -21.90 24.47
C THR A 478 -1.84 -20.65 23.98
N ALA A 479 -1.66 -20.27 22.71
CA ALA A 479 -2.40 -19.18 22.08
C ALA A 479 -3.89 -19.55 21.95
N ALA A 480 -4.78 -18.55 21.99
CA ALA A 480 -6.21 -18.78 21.82
C ALA A 480 -6.55 -19.33 20.42
N ASN A 481 -6.01 -18.71 19.37
CA ASN A 481 -6.28 -19.08 17.96
C ASN A 481 -4.96 -19.32 17.20
N PRO A 482 -4.28 -20.46 17.41
CA PRO A 482 -2.96 -20.68 16.83
C PRO A 482 -3.01 -20.93 15.32
N MET A 483 -2.07 -20.31 14.62
CA MET A 483 -1.63 -20.71 13.28
C MET A 483 -0.56 -21.79 13.41
N HIS A 484 -0.72 -22.92 12.73
CA HIS A 484 0.29 -23.98 12.67
C HIS A 484 0.63 -24.34 11.21
N THR A 485 1.82 -24.93 11.00
CA THR A 485 2.30 -25.33 9.66
C THR A 485 2.90 -26.73 9.73
N TYR A 486 2.27 -27.69 9.06
CA TYR A 486 2.69 -29.09 9.06
C TYR A 486 3.83 -29.33 8.08
N ALA A 487 4.90 -29.96 8.58
CA ALA A 487 6.11 -30.22 7.82
C ALA A 487 5.99 -31.38 6.82
N ALA A 488 4.96 -32.23 6.95
CA ALA A 488 4.65 -33.34 6.06
C ALA A 488 3.13 -33.46 5.82
N ASP A 489 2.77 -34.27 4.84
CA ASP A 489 1.42 -34.78 4.60
C ASP A 489 1.06 -35.94 5.56
N GLY A 490 -0.23 -36.20 5.73
CA GLY A 490 -0.75 -37.27 6.59
C GLY A 490 -1.86 -36.83 7.55
N TYR A 491 -2.26 -37.76 8.43
CA TYR A 491 -3.30 -37.55 9.43
C TYR A 491 -2.71 -37.14 10.78
N TYR A 492 -3.30 -36.14 11.42
CA TYR A 492 -2.84 -35.57 12.69
C TYR A 492 -4.01 -35.44 13.68
N ASP A 493 -3.85 -36.04 14.86
CA ASP A 493 -4.84 -35.95 15.95
C ASP A 493 -4.62 -34.69 16.78
N VAL A 494 -5.31 -33.61 16.43
CA VAL A 494 -5.22 -32.31 17.09
C VAL A 494 -6.11 -32.29 18.33
N SER A 495 -5.65 -31.71 19.45
CA SER A 495 -6.46 -31.49 20.65
C SER A 495 -6.37 -30.05 21.18
N LEU A 496 -7.46 -29.60 21.80
CA LEU A 496 -7.57 -28.39 22.61
C LEU A 496 -8.10 -28.77 23.99
N THR A 497 -7.31 -28.50 25.03
CA THR A 497 -7.79 -28.50 26.42
C THR A 497 -8.12 -27.08 26.85
N ALA A 498 -9.36 -26.86 27.27
CA ALA A 498 -9.84 -25.60 27.82
C ALA A 498 -9.96 -25.69 29.34
N TYR A 499 -9.34 -24.76 30.06
CA TYR A 499 -9.31 -24.73 31.52
C TYR A 499 -10.23 -23.63 32.04
N GLY A 500 -11.18 -23.98 32.90
CA GLY A 500 -12.00 -23.04 33.65
C GLY A 500 -11.50 -22.85 35.09
N GLU A 501 -12.26 -22.10 35.89
CA GLU A 501 -11.94 -21.82 37.30
C GLU A 501 -12.00 -23.09 38.19
N TYR A 502 -12.87 -24.05 37.84
CA TYR A 502 -13.18 -25.23 38.66
C TYR A 502 -12.87 -26.58 37.99
N GLY A 503 -12.39 -26.58 36.74
CA GLY A 503 -12.20 -27.80 35.95
C GLY A 503 -11.48 -27.57 34.62
N GLN A 504 -11.44 -28.63 33.80
CA GLN A 504 -10.98 -28.58 32.42
C GLN A 504 -11.94 -29.41 31.55
N ASP A 505 -12.05 -29.07 30.28
CA ASP A 505 -12.69 -29.88 29.25
C ASP A 505 -11.74 -30.06 28.05
N VAL A 506 -11.98 -31.05 27.19
CA VAL A 506 -11.14 -31.35 26.03
C VAL A 506 -12.00 -31.56 24.79
N ALA A 507 -11.54 -30.99 23.67
CA ALA A 507 -11.99 -31.35 22.33
C ALA A 507 -10.78 -31.86 21.53
N ARG A 508 -11.00 -32.78 20.59
CA ARG A 508 -9.98 -33.21 19.62
C ARG A 508 -10.62 -33.40 18.24
N ALA A 509 -9.78 -33.49 17.21
CA ALA A 509 -10.17 -33.79 15.82
C ALA A 509 -8.97 -34.33 15.03
N THR A 510 -9.18 -35.38 14.23
CA THR A 510 -8.19 -35.80 13.22
C THR A 510 -8.32 -34.94 11.98
N ILE A 511 -7.22 -34.32 11.54
CA ILE A 511 -7.15 -33.54 10.30
C ILE A 511 -6.21 -34.22 9.29
N LEU A 512 -6.51 -34.10 7.99
CA LEU A 512 -5.66 -34.57 6.90
C LEU A 512 -4.91 -33.40 6.26
N ILE A 513 -3.59 -33.48 6.22
CA ILE A 513 -2.75 -32.63 5.37
C ILE A 513 -2.48 -33.38 4.07
N ASN A 514 -2.90 -32.79 2.95
CA ASN A 514 -2.84 -33.42 1.63
C ASN A 514 -1.40 -33.47 1.09
N ASP A 515 -1.08 -34.48 0.27
CA ASP A 515 0.23 -34.65 -0.40
C ASP A 515 0.62 -33.42 -1.24
N ARG A 516 1.90 -33.03 -1.11
CA ARG A 516 2.51 -31.87 -1.78
C ARG A 516 2.54 -31.95 -3.29
N GLN A 517 2.53 -33.15 -3.89
CA GLN A 517 2.58 -33.28 -5.35
C GLN A 517 1.30 -32.76 -6.04
N HIS A 518 0.22 -32.60 -5.27
CA HIS A 518 -1.10 -32.14 -5.73
C HIS A 518 -1.45 -30.74 -5.18
N TRP A 519 -0.44 -29.98 -4.73
CA TRP A 519 -0.63 -28.60 -4.27
C TRP A 519 -0.57 -27.62 -5.45
N THR A 520 -1.39 -26.57 -5.38
CA THR A 520 -1.44 -25.43 -6.31
C THR A 520 -1.55 -24.12 -5.53
N ILE A 521 -1.08 -23.02 -6.13
CA ILE A 521 -1.10 -21.68 -5.54
C ILE A 521 -1.88 -20.73 -6.44
N GLY A 522 -2.80 -19.98 -5.84
CA GLY A 522 -3.71 -19.05 -6.52
C GLY A 522 -4.55 -18.21 -5.56
N GLY A 523 -5.17 -17.16 -6.11
CA GLY A 523 -6.06 -16.24 -5.40
C GLY A 523 -5.36 -15.27 -4.44
N THR A 524 -6.12 -14.73 -3.49
CA THR A 524 -5.67 -13.67 -2.58
C THR A 524 -4.88 -14.20 -1.39
N PHE A 525 -3.84 -13.45 -1.02
CA PHE A 525 -3.05 -13.56 0.20
C PHE A 525 -2.98 -12.18 0.86
N ILE A 526 -2.86 -12.13 2.19
CA ILE A 526 -2.89 -10.90 2.97
C ILE A 526 -1.60 -10.77 3.79
N LEU A 527 -0.91 -9.65 3.65
CA LEU A 527 0.17 -9.23 4.54
C LEU A 527 -0.42 -8.34 5.63
N SER A 528 -0.31 -8.74 6.90
CA SER A 528 -0.88 -8.02 8.05
C SER A 528 -0.05 -8.29 9.31
N GLU A 529 0.14 -7.26 10.14
CA GLU A 529 0.86 -7.40 11.42
C GLU A 529 0.04 -8.17 12.47
N THR A 530 -1.29 -8.21 12.33
CA THR A 530 -2.19 -8.71 13.40
C THR A 530 -3.26 -9.69 12.93
N ALA A 531 -3.61 -9.72 11.64
CA ALA A 531 -4.72 -10.56 11.17
C ALA A 531 -4.36 -12.05 11.15
N THR A 532 -5.27 -12.90 11.61
CA THR A 532 -5.09 -14.37 11.70
C THR A 532 -5.91 -15.10 10.64
N GLY A 533 -5.30 -16.07 9.96
CA GLY A 533 -5.90 -16.81 8.84
C GLY A 533 -4.86 -17.56 8.00
N VAL A 534 -5.28 -18.61 7.28
CA VAL A 534 -4.36 -19.46 6.49
C VAL A 534 -3.73 -18.75 5.28
N ARG A 535 -4.40 -17.70 4.78
CA ARG A 535 -3.92 -16.81 3.71
C ARG A 535 -3.22 -15.55 4.26
N HIS A 536 -3.08 -15.42 5.58
CA HIS A 536 -2.50 -14.23 6.22
C HIS A 536 -1.04 -14.46 6.62
N PHE A 537 -0.19 -13.45 6.48
CA PHE A 537 1.26 -13.53 6.66
C PHE A 537 1.80 -12.28 7.37
N ALA A 538 2.64 -12.50 8.39
CA ALA A 538 3.31 -11.43 9.15
C ALA A 538 4.65 -10.98 8.54
N SER A 539 5.09 -11.57 7.42
CA SER A 539 6.23 -11.06 6.64
C SER A 539 6.15 -11.48 5.17
N ALA A 540 6.76 -10.68 4.29
CA ALA A 540 6.85 -10.98 2.86
C ALA A 540 7.71 -12.24 2.59
N ASP A 541 8.77 -12.49 3.38
CA ASP A 541 9.57 -13.73 3.27
C ASP A 541 8.71 -14.96 3.55
N SER A 542 7.82 -14.90 4.55
CA SER A 542 6.92 -16.00 4.90
C SER A 542 5.91 -16.28 3.80
N LEU A 543 5.44 -15.23 3.11
CA LEU A 543 4.54 -15.33 1.97
C LEU A 543 5.26 -15.95 0.77
N LEU A 544 6.43 -15.44 0.38
CA LEU A 544 7.20 -15.99 -0.73
C LEU A 544 7.62 -17.44 -0.48
N ALA A 545 8.07 -17.77 0.73
CA ALA A 545 8.43 -19.12 1.12
C ALA A 545 7.24 -20.10 1.02
N PHE A 546 6.00 -19.63 1.24
CA PHE A 546 4.79 -20.42 1.07
C PHE A 546 4.36 -20.55 -0.39
N VAL A 547 4.35 -19.45 -1.15
CA VAL A 547 4.04 -19.42 -2.59
C VAL A 547 5.03 -20.30 -3.36
N GLY A 548 6.29 -20.36 -2.94
CA GLY A 548 7.32 -21.22 -3.53
C GLY A 548 7.16 -22.73 -3.27
N LEU A 549 6.23 -23.18 -2.42
CA LEU A 549 6.06 -24.61 -2.08
C LEU A 549 5.40 -25.43 -3.21
N ALA A 550 4.73 -24.79 -4.15
CA ALA A 550 3.91 -25.46 -5.16
C ALA A 550 3.75 -24.60 -6.44
N PRO A 551 3.27 -25.15 -7.56
CA PRO A 551 3.07 -24.39 -8.79
C PRO A 551 2.01 -23.29 -8.66
N VAL A 552 2.32 -22.10 -9.19
CA VAL A 552 1.36 -20.99 -9.34
C VAL A 552 0.52 -21.22 -10.58
N THR A 553 -0.78 -21.50 -10.40
CA THR A 553 -1.71 -21.88 -11.47
C THR A 553 -2.72 -20.79 -11.83
N GLU A 554 -2.81 -19.75 -11.00
CA GLU A 554 -3.74 -18.62 -11.15
C GLU A 554 -2.99 -17.30 -10.94
N SER A 555 -3.60 -16.18 -11.34
CA SER A 555 -3.13 -14.87 -10.91
C SER A 555 -3.16 -14.76 -9.38
N LEU A 556 -2.16 -14.07 -8.83
CA LEU A 556 -1.98 -13.86 -7.40
C LEU A 556 -2.46 -12.47 -7.02
N THR A 557 -3.15 -12.35 -5.89
CA THR A 557 -3.39 -11.04 -5.26
C THR A 557 -2.69 -11.00 -3.91
N VAL A 558 -1.89 -9.97 -3.65
CA VAL A 558 -1.27 -9.71 -2.35
C VAL A 558 -1.84 -8.41 -1.82
N GLN A 559 -2.77 -8.54 -0.87
CA GLN A 559 -3.39 -7.43 -0.20
C GLN A 559 -2.54 -7.00 1.01
N VAL A 560 -2.25 -5.70 1.14
CA VAL A 560 -1.47 -5.15 2.26
C VAL A 560 -2.42 -4.49 3.26
N ASP A 561 -2.54 -5.12 4.43
CA ASP A 561 -3.40 -4.80 5.56
C ASP A 561 -2.54 -4.31 6.75
N ALA A 562 -1.80 -3.22 6.50
CA ALA A 562 -1.05 -2.46 7.50
C ALA A 562 -0.79 -1.02 7.01
N ASP A 563 -0.49 -0.12 7.93
CA ASP A 563 0.09 1.21 7.68
C ASP A 563 1.64 1.18 7.67
N SER A 564 2.21 0.01 7.37
CA SER A 564 3.66 -0.25 7.43
C SER A 564 4.15 -0.97 6.17
N THR A 565 5.46 -0.84 5.91
CA THR A 565 6.11 -1.46 4.75
C THR A 565 6.61 -2.87 5.09
N PHE A 566 6.03 -3.88 4.45
CA PHE A 566 6.57 -5.24 4.51
C PHE A 566 7.81 -5.35 3.61
N THR A 567 8.96 -5.72 4.18
CA THR A 567 10.17 -5.97 3.40
C THR A 567 10.36 -7.46 3.12
N LEU A 568 10.69 -7.81 1.88
CA LEU A 568 11.25 -9.09 1.48
C LEU A 568 12.78 -8.99 1.46
N GLY A 569 13.49 -9.84 2.20
CA GLY A 569 14.95 -9.78 2.29
C GLY A 569 15.67 -10.26 1.02
N ILE A 570 16.72 -9.55 0.59
CA ILE A 570 17.54 -9.94 -0.57
C ILE A 570 18.55 -11.06 -0.21
N THR A 571 18.04 -12.29 -0.07
CA THR A 571 18.87 -13.49 0.16
C THR A 571 18.84 -14.40 -1.07
N ASP A 572 19.89 -15.19 -1.31
CA ASP A 572 19.96 -16.16 -2.42
C ASP A 572 18.71 -17.07 -2.50
N ALA A 573 18.20 -17.48 -1.33
CA ALA A 573 17.00 -18.31 -1.22
C ALA A 573 15.73 -17.55 -1.65
N ASN A 574 15.55 -16.32 -1.16
CA ASN A 574 14.40 -15.48 -1.54
C ASN A 574 14.47 -15.10 -3.03
N LEU A 575 15.63 -14.66 -3.52
CA LEU A 575 15.80 -14.26 -4.92
C LEU A 575 15.59 -15.45 -5.88
N GLY A 576 16.06 -16.64 -5.52
CA GLY A 576 15.80 -17.88 -6.27
C GLY A 576 14.31 -18.26 -6.31
N LEU A 577 13.60 -18.17 -5.17
CA LEU A 577 12.16 -18.40 -5.12
C LEU A 577 11.36 -17.33 -5.89
N LEU A 578 11.79 -16.06 -5.81
CA LEU A 578 11.15 -14.94 -6.49
C LEU A 578 11.26 -15.09 -8.02
N ALA A 579 12.46 -15.42 -8.52
CA ALA A 579 12.68 -15.74 -9.94
C ALA A 579 11.89 -16.98 -10.40
N GLN A 580 11.75 -18.01 -9.55
CA GLN A 580 10.90 -19.17 -9.83
C GLN A 580 9.42 -18.77 -9.95
N VAL A 581 8.91 -17.89 -9.09
CA VAL A 581 7.51 -17.40 -9.14
C VAL A 581 7.28 -16.54 -10.38
N VAL A 582 8.18 -15.60 -10.67
CA VAL A 582 8.14 -14.77 -11.90
C VAL A 582 8.07 -15.64 -13.14
N SER A 583 8.97 -16.60 -13.30
CA SER A 583 8.99 -17.50 -14.46
C SER A 583 7.70 -18.34 -14.60
N GLN A 584 7.05 -18.69 -13.49
CA GLN A 584 5.76 -19.40 -13.50
C GLN A 584 4.57 -18.49 -13.84
N LEU A 585 4.61 -17.20 -13.50
CA LEU A 585 3.64 -16.21 -13.94
C LEU A 585 3.80 -15.94 -15.45
N GLU A 586 5.02 -15.66 -15.92
CA GLU A 586 5.35 -15.42 -17.34
C GLU A 586 4.91 -16.58 -18.23
N SER A 587 5.33 -17.80 -17.91
CA SER A 587 5.08 -19.00 -18.74
C SER A 587 3.61 -19.43 -18.81
N ARG A 588 2.74 -18.84 -17.99
CA ARG A 588 1.29 -19.08 -17.96
C ARG A 588 0.45 -17.84 -18.28
N ALA A 589 1.08 -16.70 -18.57
CA ALA A 589 0.44 -15.39 -18.75
C ALA A 589 -0.47 -14.97 -17.57
N LEU A 590 0.02 -15.19 -16.35
CA LEU A 590 -0.65 -14.85 -15.09
C LEU A 590 -0.12 -13.54 -14.51
N THR A 591 -0.92 -12.88 -13.66
CA THR A 591 -0.66 -11.54 -13.09
C THR A 591 -0.47 -11.55 -11.58
N LEU A 592 0.17 -10.49 -11.06
CA LEU A 592 0.36 -10.22 -9.62
C LEU A 592 -0.29 -8.89 -9.21
N HIS A 593 -1.45 -8.94 -8.59
CA HIS A 593 -2.16 -7.75 -8.12
C HIS A 593 -1.70 -7.39 -6.71
N LEU A 594 -1.12 -6.21 -6.52
CA LEU A 594 -0.74 -5.67 -5.21
C LEU A 594 -1.78 -4.61 -4.80
N THR A 595 -2.52 -4.83 -3.72
CA THR A 595 -3.73 -4.03 -3.40
C THR A 595 -3.76 -3.55 -1.96
N ALA A 596 -4.10 -2.29 -1.72
CA ALA A 596 -4.33 -1.78 -0.37
C ALA A 596 -5.57 -2.43 0.28
N ALA A 597 -5.52 -2.67 1.60
CA ALA A 597 -6.72 -3.00 2.37
C ALA A 597 -7.59 -1.75 2.58
N ALA A 598 -8.92 -1.94 2.64
CA ALA A 598 -9.85 -0.82 2.80
C ALA A 598 -9.69 -0.12 4.17
N GLY A 599 -9.10 1.06 4.16
CA GLY A 599 -8.89 1.90 5.35
C GLY A 599 -7.43 2.03 5.81
N THR A 600 -6.47 1.39 5.15
CA THR A 600 -5.04 1.72 5.35
C THR A 600 -4.70 3.06 4.68
N SER A 601 -3.67 3.71 5.20
CA SER A 601 -3.23 5.06 4.83
C SER A 601 -1.84 5.09 4.19
N ALA A 602 -0.96 4.13 4.52
CA ALA A 602 0.39 4.00 3.95
C ALA A 602 0.86 2.53 3.79
N PRO A 603 0.11 1.65 3.12
CA PRO A 603 0.53 0.26 2.90
C PRO A 603 1.73 0.16 1.95
N GLY A 604 2.80 -0.52 2.37
CA GLY A 604 4.03 -0.63 1.59
C GLY A 604 4.52 -2.07 1.36
N LEU A 605 5.20 -2.29 0.23
CA LEU A 605 5.92 -3.54 -0.07
C LEU A 605 7.30 -3.24 -0.67
N ALA A 606 8.36 -3.71 0.00
CA ALA A 606 9.74 -3.45 -0.38
C ALA A 606 10.50 -4.75 -0.76
N LEU A 607 11.30 -4.70 -1.83
CA LEU A 607 12.36 -5.69 -2.07
C LEU A 607 13.69 -5.11 -1.59
N GLY A 608 14.28 -5.70 -0.56
CA GLY A 608 15.46 -5.13 0.12
C GLY A 608 15.11 -3.95 1.04
N ARG A 609 16.05 -3.59 1.91
CA ARG A 609 15.95 -2.49 2.88
C ARG A 609 16.67 -1.25 2.36
N GLU A 610 16.37 -0.10 2.95
CA GLU A 610 17.16 1.11 2.77
C GLU A 610 18.64 0.83 3.10
N GLY A 611 19.53 1.06 2.13
CA GLY A 611 20.97 0.82 2.25
C GLY A 611 21.44 -0.61 1.93
N ASP A 612 20.54 -1.52 1.50
CA ASP A 612 20.94 -2.77 0.85
C ASP A 612 21.53 -2.49 -0.55
N GLU A 613 22.41 -3.37 -1.06
CA GLU A 613 23.13 -3.16 -2.32
C GLU A 613 22.21 -3.27 -3.55
N LEU A 614 22.14 -2.20 -4.34
CA LEU A 614 21.43 -2.15 -5.63
C LEU A 614 22.34 -2.66 -6.76
N THR A 615 21.99 -3.80 -7.37
CA THR A 615 22.69 -4.34 -8.54
C THR A 615 21.79 -4.36 -9.79
N PRO A 616 22.36 -4.36 -11.01
CA PRO A 616 21.58 -4.46 -12.25
C PRO A 616 20.69 -5.72 -12.31
N GLU A 617 21.18 -6.86 -11.79
CA GLU A 617 20.42 -8.11 -11.77
C GLU A 617 19.18 -8.03 -10.85
N LEU A 618 19.29 -7.30 -9.74
CA LEU A 618 18.18 -7.05 -8.83
C LEU A 618 17.14 -6.11 -9.46
N ILE A 619 17.60 -5.08 -10.17
CA ILE A 619 16.77 -4.16 -10.96
C ILE A 619 16.04 -4.92 -12.07
N ASP A 620 16.72 -5.77 -12.84
CA ASP A 620 16.11 -6.57 -13.93
C ASP A 620 15.08 -7.58 -13.40
N LEU A 621 15.32 -8.20 -12.25
CA LEU A 621 14.33 -9.06 -11.59
C LEU A 621 13.10 -8.26 -11.15
N TYR A 622 13.29 -7.08 -10.56
CA TYR A 622 12.19 -6.20 -10.13
C TYR A 622 11.39 -5.64 -11.32
N ASN A 623 12.06 -5.30 -12.42
CA ASN A 623 11.44 -4.92 -13.70
C ASN A 623 10.60 -6.07 -14.29
N SER A 624 11.07 -7.31 -14.15
CA SER A 624 10.35 -8.50 -14.63
C SER A 624 9.09 -8.76 -13.80
N ILE A 625 9.14 -8.55 -12.48
CA ILE A 625 7.94 -8.51 -11.62
C ILE A 625 7.00 -7.39 -12.07
N GLY A 626 7.51 -6.18 -12.31
CA GLY A 626 6.73 -5.00 -12.71
C GLY A 626 5.92 -5.18 -13.99
N ARG A 627 6.41 -5.97 -14.96
CA ARG A 627 5.68 -6.31 -16.20
C ARG A 627 4.49 -7.23 -15.99
N LEU A 628 4.45 -7.96 -14.87
CA LEU A 628 3.42 -8.93 -14.51
C LEU A 628 2.49 -8.40 -13.40
N ALA A 629 2.91 -7.32 -12.74
CA ALA A 629 2.26 -6.79 -11.55
C ALA A 629 1.42 -5.54 -11.85
N THR A 630 0.37 -5.33 -11.05
CA THR A 630 -0.41 -4.09 -11.01
C THR A 630 -0.52 -3.63 -9.57
N CYS A 631 -0.24 -2.36 -9.30
CA CYS A 631 -0.30 -1.80 -7.94
C CYS A 631 -1.53 -0.89 -7.81
N ASP A 632 -2.37 -1.14 -6.80
CA ASP A 632 -3.53 -0.33 -6.44
C ASP A 632 -3.43 0.09 -4.96
N GLY A 633 -3.13 1.36 -4.73
CA GLY A 633 -2.95 1.94 -3.39
C GLY A 633 -1.72 1.48 -2.59
N VAL A 634 -0.91 0.53 -3.09
CA VAL A 634 0.31 0.03 -2.40
C VAL A 634 1.57 0.72 -2.94
N THR A 635 2.36 1.31 -2.04
CA THR A 635 3.67 1.88 -2.36
C THR A 635 4.71 0.77 -2.51
N THR A 636 5.41 0.73 -3.64
CA THR A 636 6.47 -0.25 -3.91
C THR A 636 7.86 0.37 -3.87
N THR A 637 8.83 -0.28 -3.19
CA THR A 637 10.22 0.19 -3.13
C THR A 637 11.25 -0.90 -3.43
N LEU A 638 12.46 -0.48 -3.82
CA LEU A 638 13.60 -1.33 -4.13
C LEU A 638 14.85 -0.81 -3.39
N CYS A 639 15.33 -1.55 -2.39
CA CYS A 639 16.41 -1.17 -1.48
C CYS A 639 16.28 0.24 -0.88
N GLY A 640 15.04 0.67 -0.61
CA GLY A 640 14.68 2.01 -0.12
C GLY A 640 14.09 2.93 -1.18
N VAL A 641 14.50 2.83 -2.45
CA VAL A 641 14.07 3.72 -3.54
C VAL A 641 12.61 3.47 -3.89
N ALA A 642 11.77 4.51 -3.88
CA ALA A 642 10.40 4.44 -4.37
C ALA A 642 10.39 4.20 -5.89
N TYR A 643 9.92 3.03 -6.32
CA TYR A 643 9.96 2.62 -7.72
C TYR A 643 8.79 1.68 -8.05
N CYS A 644 8.02 2.04 -9.07
CA CYS A 644 6.83 1.32 -9.52
C CYS A 644 6.93 0.97 -11.03
N PRO A 645 7.67 -0.08 -11.42
CA PRO A 645 7.85 -0.45 -12.82
C PRO A 645 6.56 -0.82 -13.56
N SER A 646 5.46 -1.12 -12.87
CA SER A 646 4.16 -1.38 -13.48
C SER A 646 3.53 -0.13 -14.13
N ALA A 647 3.81 1.07 -13.61
CA ALA A 647 3.32 2.34 -14.15
C ALA A 647 3.78 2.60 -15.60
N ILE A 648 4.93 2.05 -15.99
CA ILE A 648 5.49 2.14 -17.36
C ILE A 648 4.48 1.64 -18.41
N SER A 649 3.66 0.64 -18.07
CA SER A 649 2.67 0.07 -18.99
C SER A 649 1.61 1.08 -19.46
N GLY A 650 1.24 2.04 -18.61
CA GLY A 650 0.30 3.11 -18.94
C GLY A 650 0.87 4.21 -19.84
N MET A 651 2.19 4.22 -20.07
CA MET A 651 2.90 5.31 -20.78
C MET A 651 3.36 4.91 -22.19
N ALA A 652 3.05 3.70 -22.64
CA ALA A 652 3.60 3.12 -23.87
C ALA A 652 3.10 3.79 -25.17
N SER A 653 1.86 4.30 -25.19
CA SER A 653 1.25 4.86 -26.41
C SER A 653 0.13 5.86 -26.14
N GLN A 654 0.10 6.94 -26.90
CA GLN A 654 -1.04 7.85 -27.03
C GLN A 654 -1.34 8.18 -28.50
N THR A 655 -2.57 8.60 -28.78
CA THR A 655 -3.02 9.05 -30.11
C THR A 655 -3.66 10.42 -30.00
N VAL A 656 -3.25 11.35 -30.85
CA VAL A 656 -3.75 12.72 -30.93
C VAL A 656 -4.09 13.08 -32.37
N LYS A 657 -4.93 14.10 -32.53
CA LYS A 657 -5.12 14.76 -33.82
C LYS A 657 -4.05 15.82 -34.05
N SER A 658 -3.69 16.05 -35.31
CA SER A 658 -2.85 17.16 -35.74
C SER A 658 -3.26 18.45 -35.03
N GLY A 659 -2.37 19.00 -34.21
CA GLY A 659 -2.58 20.26 -33.52
C GLY A 659 -3.29 20.18 -32.17
N HIS A 660 -3.74 19.00 -31.74
CA HIS A 660 -4.18 18.78 -30.37
C HIS A 660 -2.98 18.55 -29.46
N GLY A 661 -3.11 18.93 -28.18
CA GLY A 661 -2.08 18.67 -27.18
C GLY A 661 -1.98 17.18 -26.83
N THR A 662 -0.75 16.66 -26.75
CA THR A 662 -0.47 15.34 -26.17
C THR A 662 -0.71 15.34 -24.66
N GLN A 663 -1.08 14.20 -24.10
CA GLN A 663 -1.06 14.04 -22.65
C GLN A 663 0.40 14.11 -22.17
N GLU A 664 0.65 14.89 -21.12
CA GLU A 664 1.93 14.87 -20.40
C GLU A 664 2.12 13.50 -19.74
N LEU A 665 3.30 12.90 -19.91
CA LEU A 665 3.64 11.64 -19.24
C LEU A 665 4.40 11.94 -17.96
N ASP A 666 3.69 11.87 -16.84
CA ASP A 666 4.22 12.12 -15.50
C ASP A 666 5.01 10.92 -14.98
N PHE A 667 6.33 11.00 -15.07
CA PHE A 667 7.24 9.92 -14.66
C PHE A 667 7.40 9.82 -13.14
N SER A 668 6.89 10.78 -12.35
CA SER A 668 6.87 10.67 -10.88
C SER A 668 6.10 9.43 -10.40
N THR A 669 5.12 8.98 -11.19
CA THR A 669 4.34 7.75 -10.95
C THR A 669 5.14 6.45 -11.19
N ILE A 670 6.24 6.51 -11.96
CA ILE A 670 7.25 5.43 -12.00
C ILE A 670 8.20 5.58 -10.81
N SER A 671 8.70 6.80 -10.55
CA SER A 671 9.46 7.14 -9.36
C SER A 671 9.63 8.65 -9.20
N PRO A 672 9.47 9.22 -7.99
CA PRO A 672 9.86 10.60 -7.70
C PRO A 672 11.37 10.77 -7.42
N GLU A 673 12.14 9.68 -7.32
CA GLU A 673 13.56 9.68 -6.98
C GLU A 673 14.49 9.49 -8.19
N LEU A 674 13.99 8.90 -9.29
CA LEU A 674 14.77 8.69 -10.51
C LEU A 674 14.89 9.98 -11.34
N THR A 675 16.08 10.21 -11.89
CA THR A 675 16.27 11.17 -12.98
C THR A 675 15.82 10.54 -14.28
N PHE A 676 14.83 11.13 -14.95
CA PHE A 676 14.39 10.70 -16.28
C PHE A 676 15.01 11.57 -17.36
N GLU A 677 15.56 10.92 -18.38
CA GLU A 677 15.88 11.52 -19.68
C GLU A 677 15.02 10.86 -20.77
N TRP A 678 14.62 11.65 -21.77
CA TRP A 678 13.87 11.15 -22.91
C TRP A 678 14.38 11.74 -24.22
N LYS A 679 14.30 10.93 -25.28
CA LYS A 679 14.84 11.28 -26.60
C LYS A 679 14.02 10.68 -27.74
N LEU A 680 13.72 11.50 -28.74
CA LEU A 680 13.08 11.09 -29.98
C LEU A 680 14.01 10.15 -30.78
N THR A 681 13.48 9.01 -31.18
CA THR A 681 14.20 7.94 -31.90
C THR A 681 13.61 7.60 -33.27
N THR A 682 12.45 8.18 -33.64
CA THR A 682 11.91 8.11 -35.01
C THR A 682 12.94 8.61 -36.02
N ASN A 683 13.29 7.79 -37.01
CA ASN A 683 14.28 8.12 -38.02
C ASN A 683 13.99 7.39 -39.36
N PRO A 684 13.79 8.11 -40.49
CA PRO A 684 13.65 9.56 -40.57
C PRO A 684 12.38 10.05 -39.86
N ILE A 685 12.43 11.25 -39.28
CA ILE A 685 11.21 11.95 -38.85
C ILE A 685 10.46 12.39 -40.12
N PRO A 686 9.13 12.18 -40.24
CA PRO A 686 8.37 12.69 -41.37
C PRO A 686 8.48 14.21 -41.48
N GLU A 687 8.85 14.72 -42.66
CA GLU A 687 8.93 16.17 -42.96
C GLU A 687 7.57 16.89 -42.83
N THR A 688 6.48 16.12 -42.69
CA THR A 688 5.11 16.61 -42.50
C THR A 688 4.75 16.93 -41.04
N LEU A 689 5.61 16.57 -40.08
CA LEU A 689 5.40 16.83 -38.65
C LEU A 689 6.09 18.11 -38.20
N THR A 690 5.40 18.90 -37.36
CA THR A 690 5.97 20.06 -36.63
C THR A 690 5.38 20.17 -35.23
N GLY A 691 6.07 20.85 -34.30
CA GLY A 691 5.54 21.07 -32.92
C GLY A 691 5.90 20.00 -31.89
N TYR A 692 6.88 19.13 -32.19
CA TYR A 692 7.41 18.11 -31.29
C TYR A 692 8.78 18.50 -30.70
N ALA A 693 9.11 17.97 -29.52
CA ALA A 693 10.44 18.08 -28.92
C ALA A 693 11.35 16.89 -29.31
N THR A 694 12.67 17.09 -29.34
CA THR A 694 13.66 16.06 -29.73
C THR A 694 14.30 15.34 -28.56
N ASP A 695 14.53 16.03 -27.44
CA ASP A 695 15.07 15.50 -26.20
C ASP A 695 14.72 16.42 -25.02
N GLY A 696 14.85 15.89 -23.81
CA GLY A 696 14.61 16.60 -22.55
C GLY A 696 14.80 15.70 -21.33
N SER A 697 14.54 16.26 -20.15
CA SER A 697 14.61 15.58 -18.86
C SER A 697 13.40 15.88 -17.99
N GLY A 698 13.13 15.02 -17.01
CA GLY A 698 11.84 15.00 -16.30
C GLY A 698 10.72 14.45 -17.19
N ASN A 699 9.48 14.85 -16.92
CA ASN A 699 8.28 14.42 -17.65
C ASN A 699 8.37 14.67 -19.16
N LEU A 700 7.68 13.84 -19.97
CA LEU A 700 7.48 14.14 -21.39
C LEU A 700 6.32 15.14 -21.50
N PRO A 701 6.56 16.40 -21.92
CA PRO A 701 5.58 17.48 -21.80
C PRO A 701 4.41 17.34 -22.78
N THR A 702 3.35 18.11 -22.54
CA THR A 702 2.32 18.40 -23.54
C THR A 702 2.95 19.06 -24.77
N MET A 703 2.79 18.44 -25.95
CA MET A 703 3.25 18.92 -27.24
C MET A 703 2.06 19.11 -28.19
N PHE A 704 2.07 20.16 -29.00
CA PHE A 704 1.02 20.45 -29.97
C PHE A 704 1.53 20.11 -31.37
N ILE A 705 1.39 18.85 -31.75
CA ILE A 705 2.05 18.28 -32.92
C ILE A 705 1.12 18.36 -34.12
N ASP A 706 1.46 19.21 -35.11
CA ASP A 706 0.76 19.25 -36.39
C ASP A 706 1.24 18.10 -37.30
N ASN A 707 0.32 17.46 -38.03
CA ASN A 707 0.63 16.52 -39.11
C ASN A 707 -0.02 16.99 -40.43
N THR A 708 0.83 17.33 -41.39
CA THR A 708 0.45 17.84 -42.73
C THR A 708 0.42 16.77 -43.83
N ALA A 709 0.53 15.48 -43.46
CA ALA A 709 0.31 14.36 -44.38
C ALA A 709 -1.19 14.08 -44.61
N GLU A 710 -1.50 13.18 -45.54
CA GLU A 710 -2.85 12.60 -45.70
C GLU A 710 -3.07 11.33 -44.84
N ALA A 711 -2.11 10.98 -43.96
CA ALA A 711 -2.11 9.75 -43.17
C ALA A 711 -1.39 9.93 -41.83
N ASP A 712 -1.70 9.03 -40.88
CA ASP A 712 -1.15 9.06 -39.52
C ASP A 712 0.38 8.95 -39.50
N ALA A 713 1.01 9.69 -38.59
CA ALA A 713 2.46 9.66 -38.39
C ALA A 713 2.79 9.35 -36.92
N VAL A 714 3.90 8.64 -36.68
CA VAL A 714 4.26 8.14 -35.34
C VAL A 714 5.62 8.68 -34.88
N LEU A 715 5.62 9.36 -33.73
CA LEU A 715 6.83 9.70 -32.98
C LEU A 715 7.09 8.64 -31.91
N THR A 716 8.34 8.20 -31.77
CA THR A 716 8.77 7.19 -30.80
C THR A 716 9.88 7.76 -29.92
N TYR A 717 9.62 7.89 -28.63
CA TYR A 717 10.55 8.39 -27.63
C TYR A 717 11.17 7.22 -26.84
N SER A 718 12.49 7.13 -26.81
CA SER A 718 13.19 6.32 -25.81
C SER A 718 13.22 7.13 -24.51
N VAL A 719 12.68 6.56 -23.43
CA VAL A 719 12.71 7.11 -22.08
C VAL A 719 13.60 6.22 -21.22
N SER A 720 14.46 6.81 -20.41
CA SER A 720 15.35 6.11 -19.47
C SER A 720 15.33 6.79 -18.10
N GLY A 721 15.00 6.04 -17.05
CA GLY A 721 15.04 6.48 -15.66
C GLY A 721 16.25 5.89 -14.94
N SER A 722 17.03 6.74 -14.26
CA SER A 722 18.30 6.37 -13.63
C SER A 722 18.52 7.04 -12.27
N MET A 723 19.42 6.46 -11.46
CA MET A 723 19.92 7.04 -10.22
C MET A 723 21.44 6.88 -10.16
N GLY A 724 22.17 7.98 -10.31
CA GLY A 724 23.62 7.93 -10.49
C GLY A 724 23.99 7.19 -11.78
N GLU A 725 24.85 6.17 -11.68
CA GLU A 725 25.23 5.33 -12.82
C GLU A 725 24.30 4.11 -13.03
N LEU A 726 23.30 3.89 -12.15
CA LEU A 726 22.36 2.76 -12.27
C LEU A 726 21.12 3.17 -13.08
N GLN A 727 20.91 2.50 -14.22
CA GLN A 727 19.68 2.62 -15.01
C GLN A 727 18.61 1.67 -14.43
N PHE A 728 17.49 2.24 -13.96
CA PHE A 728 16.38 1.49 -13.37
C PHE A 728 15.39 1.01 -14.44
N CYS A 729 15.06 1.87 -15.41
CA CYS A 729 14.20 1.51 -16.53
C CYS A 729 14.69 2.10 -17.86
N GLN A 730 14.34 1.42 -18.94
CA GLN A 730 14.34 1.98 -20.28
C GLN A 730 13.12 1.44 -21.04
N PHE A 731 12.35 2.32 -21.66
CA PHE A 731 11.14 1.97 -22.41
C PHE A 731 10.92 2.90 -23.58
N THR A 732 10.01 2.51 -24.49
CA THR A 732 9.57 3.36 -25.59
C THR A 732 8.16 3.88 -25.33
N SER A 733 7.97 5.20 -25.40
CA SER A 733 6.65 5.80 -25.54
C SER A 733 6.39 6.17 -27.00
N THR A 734 5.14 6.08 -27.45
CA THR A 734 4.74 6.37 -28.82
C THR A 734 3.60 7.39 -28.88
N ILE A 735 3.66 8.29 -29.86
CA ILE A 735 2.66 9.32 -30.10
C ILE A 735 2.23 9.19 -31.57
N THR A 736 1.00 8.75 -31.79
CA THR A 736 0.38 8.70 -33.12
C THR A 736 -0.35 10.01 -33.36
N VAL A 737 -0.13 10.64 -34.52
CA VAL A 737 -0.69 11.94 -34.88
C VAL A 737 -1.54 11.79 -36.15
N GLU A 738 -2.86 11.81 -35.99
CA GLU A 738 -3.83 11.81 -37.10
C GLU A 738 -3.66 13.09 -37.94
N PRO A 739 -3.89 13.06 -39.27
CA PRO A 739 -3.71 14.23 -40.14
C PRO A 739 -4.75 15.34 -39.88
N GLY A 740 -4.37 16.59 -40.15
CA GLY A 740 -5.25 17.76 -39.96
C GLY A 740 -6.36 17.87 -41.02
N SER A 741 -7.56 18.31 -40.61
CA SER A 741 -8.67 18.52 -41.55
C SER A 741 -8.52 19.83 -42.34
N ALA A 742 -9.03 19.83 -43.58
CA ALA A 742 -9.19 21.04 -44.38
C ALA A 742 -10.54 21.76 -44.13
N THR A 743 -11.47 21.14 -43.39
CA THR A 743 -12.75 21.74 -42.98
C THR A 743 -12.63 22.37 -41.60
N LEU A 744 -13.37 23.46 -41.34
CA LEU A 744 -13.45 24.02 -40.00
C LEU A 744 -14.08 23.03 -39.01
N ASP A 745 -13.66 23.05 -37.74
CA ASP A 745 -14.29 22.27 -36.68
C ASP A 745 -15.70 22.79 -36.31
N GLU A 746 -16.66 21.88 -36.11
CA GLU A 746 -18.06 22.22 -35.83
C GLU A 746 -18.24 22.87 -34.44
N SER A 747 -17.36 22.57 -33.48
CA SER A 747 -17.38 23.19 -32.15
C SER A 747 -16.78 24.61 -32.16
N GLU A 748 -15.81 24.90 -33.04
CA GLU A 748 -15.33 26.27 -33.27
C GLU A 748 -16.42 27.11 -33.95
N TRP A 749 -17.12 26.57 -34.95
CA TRP A 749 -18.28 27.22 -35.55
C TRP A 749 -19.38 27.53 -34.54
N LEU A 750 -19.73 26.58 -33.67
CA LEU A 750 -20.72 26.78 -32.60
C LEU A 750 -20.26 27.82 -31.56
N THR A 751 -18.95 27.90 -31.30
CA THR A 751 -18.36 28.91 -30.41
C THR A 751 -18.39 30.30 -31.04
N LEU A 752 -18.10 30.41 -32.34
CA LEU A 752 -18.24 31.65 -33.10
C LEU A 752 -19.71 32.13 -33.18
N CYS A 753 -20.67 31.20 -33.23
CA CYS A 753 -22.11 31.52 -33.11
C CYS A 753 -22.45 32.12 -31.74
N ARG A 754 -21.98 31.52 -30.64
CA ARG A 754 -22.18 32.05 -29.27
C ARG A 754 -21.55 33.43 -29.08
N LEU A 755 -20.30 33.59 -29.50
CA LEU A 755 -19.58 34.87 -29.48
C LEU A 755 -20.36 35.96 -30.21
N ARG A 756 -20.89 35.66 -31.41
CA ARG A 756 -21.73 36.60 -32.16
C ARG A 756 -23.01 36.97 -31.42
N GLU A 757 -23.69 36.02 -30.76
CA GLU A 757 -24.90 36.33 -29.98
C GLU A 757 -24.61 37.26 -28.81
N ALA A 758 -23.48 37.07 -28.11
CA ALA A 758 -23.01 37.97 -27.07
C ALA A 758 -22.71 39.39 -27.61
N LEU A 759 -22.00 39.49 -28.74
CA LEU A 759 -21.67 40.77 -29.39
C LEU A 759 -22.92 41.51 -29.91
N VAL A 760 -23.90 40.79 -30.45
CA VAL A 760 -25.20 41.36 -30.87
C VAL A 760 -25.99 41.87 -29.66
N ALA A 761 -25.96 41.16 -28.52
CA ALA A 761 -26.54 41.67 -27.27
C ALA A 761 -25.80 42.91 -26.74
N GLY A 762 -24.49 43.01 -26.99
CA GLY A 762 -23.64 44.20 -26.82
C GLY A 762 -23.86 45.32 -27.85
N GLY A 763 -24.91 45.24 -28.69
CA GLY A 763 -25.32 46.32 -29.58
C GLY A 763 -24.50 46.48 -30.86
N TRP A 764 -23.70 45.48 -31.25
CA TRP A 764 -22.86 45.49 -32.46
C TRP A 764 -23.65 45.94 -33.72
N PRO A 765 -23.31 47.08 -34.34
CA PRO A 765 -24.13 47.66 -35.42
C PRO A 765 -24.13 46.89 -36.75
N ILE A 766 -23.09 46.09 -37.05
CA ILE A 766 -22.99 45.29 -38.29
C ILE A 766 -22.43 43.89 -37.94
N PRO A 767 -23.25 42.99 -37.39
CA PRO A 767 -22.80 41.65 -37.02
C PRO A 767 -22.62 40.74 -38.25
N TRP A 768 -21.77 39.72 -38.11
CA TRP A 768 -21.55 38.68 -39.11
C TRP A 768 -22.85 38.05 -39.65
N ASP A 769 -22.87 37.68 -40.93
CA ASP A 769 -23.96 36.91 -41.54
C ASP A 769 -23.63 35.41 -41.48
N MET A 770 -24.24 34.71 -40.52
CA MET A 770 -24.04 33.28 -40.31
C MET A 770 -24.92 32.41 -41.22
N SER A 771 -25.71 32.99 -42.14
CA SER A 771 -26.66 32.24 -42.96
C SER A 771 -26.02 31.29 -43.97
N GLY A 772 -24.72 31.48 -44.27
CA GLY A 772 -23.92 30.57 -45.08
C GLY A 772 -23.41 29.32 -44.35
N GLY A 773 -23.62 29.20 -43.03
CA GLY A 773 -23.14 28.06 -42.24
C GLY A 773 -21.62 28.04 -42.06
N ILE A 774 -21.08 26.90 -41.62
CA ILE A 774 -19.65 26.70 -41.32
C ILE A 774 -18.72 27.04 -42.49
N ASP A 775 -19.16 26.81 -43.73
CA ASP A 775 -18.41 27.15 -44.95
C ASP A 775 -18.18 28.67 -45.14
N SER A 776 -18.93 29.52 -44.43
CA SER A 776 -18.85 30.98 -44.57
C SER A 776 -17.80 31.65 -43.67
N VAL A 777 -17.23 30.94 -42.69
CA VAL A 777 -16.36 31.55 -41.66
C VAL A 777 -15.16 32.27 -42.25
N ALA A 778 -14.49 31.68 -43.24
CA ALA A 778 -13.35 32.31 -43.95
C ALA A 778 -13.73 33.51 -44.85
N THR A 779 -14.99 33.97 -44.80
CA THR A 779 -15.47 35.19 -45.47
C THR A 779 -16.02 36.23 -44.50
N LEU A 780 -16.00 35.95 -43.19
CA LEU A 780 -16.44 36.89 -42.16
C LEU A 780 -15.39 37.97 -41.94
N ALA A 781 -15.83 39.24 -41.96
CA ALA A 781 -14.93 40.36 -41.77
C ALA A 781 -14.31 40.33 -40.36
N GLY A 782 -12.98 40.33 -40.29
CA GLY A 782 -12.25 40.23 -39.02
C GLY A 782 -12.15 38.82 -38.44
N VAL A 783 -12.27 37.75 -39.24
CA VAL A 783 -11.99 36.37 -38.82
C VAL A 783 -10.95 35.75 -39.74
N ASP A 784 -9.79 35.41 -39.19
CA ASP A 784 -8.73 34.68 -39.89
C ASP A 784 -8.82 33.18 -39.61
N VAL A 785 -8.87 32.39 -40.68
CA VAL A 785 -8.96 30.92 -40.65
C VAL A 785 -7.70 30.30 -41.26
N SER A 786 -7.04 29.41 -40.52
CA SER A 786 -5.88 28.65 -40.97
C SER A 786 -6.10 27.16 -40.73
N ARG A 787 -5.93 26.33 -41.77
CA ARG A 787 -5.98 24.85 -41.69
C ARG A 787 -7.18 24.28 -40.90
N GLY A 788 -8.39 24.81 -41.12
CA GLY A 788 -9.59 24.33 -40.41
C GLY A 788 -9.78 24.87 -38.99
N HIS A 789 -9.03 25.90 -38.60
CA HIS A 789 -9.15 26.55 -37.28
C HIS A 789 -9.22 28.08 -37.37
N ILE A 790 -9.95 28.70 -36.45
CA ILE A 790 -9.98 30.15 -36.26
C ILE A 790 -8.74 30.57 -35.46
N VAL A 791 -7.85 31.34 -36.10
CA VAL A 791 -6.56 31.77 -35.52
C VAL A 791 -6.51 33.26 -35.21
N GLY A 792 -7.37 34.09 -35.80
CA GLY A 792 -7.44 35.51 -35.48
C GLY A 792 -8.87 36.05 -35.47
N ILE A 793 -9.15 36.94 -34.53
CA ILE A 793 -10.38 37.74 -34.49
C ILE A 793 -10.01 39.21 -34.28
N ASP A 794 -10.35 40.06 -35.26
CA ASP A 794 -10.22 41.52 -35.17
C ASP A 794 -11.59 42.18 -35.26
N LEU A 795 -12.04 42.73 -34.13
CA LEU A 795 -13.26 43.51 -33.98
C LEU A 795 -12.94 44.96 -33.60
N SER A 796 -11.80 45.48 -34.04
CA SER A 796 -11.43 46.88 -33.82
C SER A 796 -12.39 47.85 -34.52
N GLY A 797 -12.68 48.99 -33.87
CA GLY A 797 -13.48 50.08 -34.41
C GLY A 797 -14.95 49.75 -34.71
N GLN A 798 -15.48 48.61 -34.26
CA GLN A 798 -16.81 48.12 -34.62
C GLN A 798 -17.97 48.81 -33.87
N GLY A 799 -17.69 49.63 -32.87
CA GLY A 799 -18.70 50.31 -32.04
C GLY A 799 -19.42 49.37 -31.07
N LEU A 800 -18.73 48.33 -30.59
CA LEU A 800 -19.24 47.39 -29.57
C LEU A 800 -19.46 48.09 -28.23
N THR A 801 -20.46 47.63 -27.47
CA THR A 801 -20.75 48.11 -26.10
C THR A 801 -21.01 46.95 -25.15
N GLY A 802 -20.95 47.21 -23.83
CA GLY A 802 -21.15 46.17 -22.81
C GLY A 802 -19.84 45.51 -22.39
N ARG A 803 -19.87 44.25 -21.93
CA ARG A 803 -18.73 43.57 -21.29
C ARG A 803 -17.79 42.87 -22.27
N PHE A 804 -16.63 42.47 -21.75
CA PHE A 804 -15.65 41.65 -22.47
C PHE A 804 -16.30 40.36 -23.03
N PRO A 805 -16.11 40.04 -24.33
CA PRO A 805 -16.78 38.90 -24.98
C PRO A 805 -16.07 37.57 -24.66
N ALA A 806 -16.35 37.03 -23.47
CA ALA A 806 -15.72 35.83 -22.91
C ALA A 806 -15.67 34.60 -23.84
N ASP A 807 -16.70 34.36 -24.67
CA ASP A 807 -16.77 33.21 -25.58
C ASP A 807 -15.59 33.14 -26.59
N ALA A 808 -14.94 34.27 -26.89
CA ALA A 808 -13.76 34.28 -27.77
C ALA A 808 -12.58 33.47 -27.19
N LEU A 809 -12.46 33.42 -25.86
CA LEU A 809 -11.38 32.69 -25.17
C LEU A 809 -11.54 31.15 -25.23
N ALA A 810 -12.73 30.66 -25.63
CA ALA A 810 -13.02 29.24 -25.77
C ALA A 810 -12.58 28.65 -27.14
N LEU A 811 -12.05 29.47 -28.05
CA LEU A 811 -11.48 29.01 -29.32
C LEU A 811 -10.05 28.48 -29.09
N PRO A 812 -9.79 27.18 -29.29
CA PRO A 812 -8.55 26.53 -28.83
C PRO A 812 -7.30 26.98 -29.59
N ARG A 813 -7.47 27.44 -30.83
CA ARG A 813 -6.39 27.85 -31.75
C ARG A 813 -6.35 29.35 -32.02
N LEU A 814 -7.12 30.15 -31.29
CA LEU A 814 -7.08 31.61 -31.42
C LEU A 814 -5.71 32.13 -30.95
N GLU A 815 -4.90 32.64 -31.88
CA GLU A 815 -3.57 33.19 -31.65
C GLU A 815 -3.64 34.71 -31.36
N THR A 816 -4.59 35.41 -31.99
CA THR A 816 -4.78 36.87 -31.85
C THR A 816 -6.23 37.26 -31.58
N LEU A 817 -6.43 38.21 -30.67
CA LEU A 817 -7.74 38.83 -30.38
C LEU A 817 -7.62 40.36 -30.28
N SER A 818 -8.30 41.09 -31.15
CA SER A 818 -8.40 42.55 -31.14
C SER A 818 -9.83 43.01 -30.90
N LEU A 819 -10.00 43.89 -29.91
CA LEU A 819 -11.25 44.55 -29.50
C LEU A 819 -11.07 46.08 -29.45
N ALA A 820 -10.03 46.62 -30.09
CA ALA A 820 -9.59 48.01 -29.92
C ALA A 820 -10.59 49.07 -30.43
N ASP A 821 -10.51 50.29 -29.92
CA ASP A 821 -11.34 51.45 -30.34
C ASP A 821 -12.86 51.17 -30.34
N ASN A 822 -13.35 50.59 -29.23
CA ASN A 822 -14.77 50.29 -28.99
C ASN A 822 -15.28 51.02 -27.72
N ALA A 823 -16.47 50.68 -27.23
CA ALA A 823 -17.03 51.24 -25.99
C ALA A 823 -17.39 50.13 -24.98
N LEU A 824 -16.51 49.12 -24.86
CA LEU A 824 -16.64 48.03 -23.89
C LEU A 824 -16.24 48.49 -22.48
N GLU A 825 -16.93 47.98 -21.46
CA GLU A 825 -16.82 48.37 -20.06
C GLU A 825 -16.84 47.16 -19.11
N GLY A 826 -16.65 47.40 -17.80
CA GLY A 826 -16.66 46.36 -16.77
C GLY A 826 -15.26 45.96 -16.29
N ASP A 827 -15.19 44.93 -15.45
CA ASP A 827 -13.97 44.45 -14.79
C ASP A 827 -13.32 43.36 -15.67
N VAL A 828 -12.46 43.79 -16.60
CA VAL A 828 -11.99 42.93 -17.71
C VAL A 828 -11.18 41.74 -17.21
N ALA A 829 -10.31 41.96 -16.21
CA ALA A 829 -9.47 40.90 -15.67
C ALA A 829 -10.31 39.85 -14.94
N LYS A 830 -11.33 40.27 -14.18
CA LYS A 830 -12.25 39.35 -13.52
C LYS A 830 -13.10 38.55 -14.51
N ASP A 831 -13.62 39.19 -15.55
CA ASP A 831 -14.44 38.54 -16.56
C ASP A 831 -13.61 37.51 -17.36
N MET A 832 -12.36 37.84 -17.72
CA MET A 832 -11.41 36.90 -18.33
C MET A 832 -11.04 35.74 -17.39
N VAL A 833 -10.74 36.00 -16.11
CA VAL A 833 -10.41 34.96 -15.13
C VAL A 833 -11.57 33.97 -14.95
N GLN A 834 -12.79 34.47 -14.77
CA GLN A 834 -13.97 33.62 -14.64
C GLN A 834 -14.20 32.76 -15.89
N ALA A 835 -14.02 33.32 -17.09
CA ALA A 835 -14.16 32.58 -18.34
C ALA A 835 -13.14 31.44 -18.45
N MET A 836 -11.85 31.74 -18.30
CA MET A 836 -10.77 30.76 -18.42
C MET A 836 -10.84 29.67 -17.34
N THR A 837 -11.23 30.00 -16.11
CA THR A 837 -11.47 28.99 -15.05
C THR A 837 -12.62 28.04 -15.43
N THR A 838 -13.67 28.55 -16.08
CA THR A 838 -14.81 27.73 -16.52
C THR A 838 -14.40 26.80 -17.67
N ILE A 839 -13.72 27.33 -18.68
CA ILE A 839 -13.23 26.56 -19.84
C ILE A 839 -12.28 25.45 -19.39
N ALA A 840 -11.31 25.73 -18.50
CA ALA A 840 -10.38 24.74 -17.99
C ALA A 840 -11.02 23.65 -17.10
N ALA A 841 -12.16 23.94 -16.48
CA ALA A 841 -12.95 22.96 -15.72
C ALA A 841 -13.83 22.07 -16.61
N GLU A 842 -14.37 22.63 -17.71
CA GLU A 842 -15.13 21.88 -18.72
C GLU A 842 -14.23 21.06 -19.66
N GLN A 843 -12.98 21.51 -19.88
CA GLN A 843 -12.00 20.88 -20.77
C GLN A 843 -10.66 20.64 -20.04
N PRO A 844 -10.52 19.53 -19.29
CA PRO A 844 -9.27 19.19 -18.62
C PRO A 844 -8.11 19.09 -19.61
N GLY A 845 -7.05 19.87 -19.39
CA GLY A 845 -5.90 19.97 -20.28
C GLY A 845 -5.94 21.13 -21.29
N PHE A 846 -7.04 21.89 -21.38
CA PHE A 846 -7.10 23.08 -22.23
C PHE A 846 -5.97 24.07 -21.94
N ARG A 847 -5.35 24.60 -23.01
CA ARG A 847 -4.39 25.70 -23.00
C ARG A 847 -4.70 26.60 -24.19
N SER A 848 -4.73 27.91 -23.99
CA SER A 848 -5.00 28.86 -25.07
C SER A 848 -3.77 29.04 -25.97
N ALA A 849 -4.00 29.14 -27.28
CA ALA A 849 -3.00 29.55 -28.25
C ALA A 849 -2.72 31.07 -28.24
N LEU A 850 -3.52 31.87 -27.53
CA LEU A 850 -3.45 33.34 -27.56
C LEU A 850 -2.05 33.85 -27.20
N HIS A 851 -1.44 34.57 -28.14
CA HIS A 851 -0.18 35.29 -27.94
C HIS A 851 -0.39 36.81 -27.85
N THR A 852 -1.37 37.38 -28.55
CA THR A 852 -1.67 38.83 -28.53
C THR A 852 -3.14 39.10 -28.21
N ILE A 853 -3.38 39.96 -27.22
CA ILE A 853 -4.70 40.53 -26.90
C ILE A 853 -4.61 42.06 -26.96
N ASP A 854 -5.38 42.71 -27.83
CA ASP A 854 -5.60 44.15 -27.83
C ASP A 854 -7.03 44.51 -27.39
N MET A 855 -7.11 45.34 -26.35
CA MET A 855 -8.32 45.88 -25.76
C MET A 855 -8.23 47.41 -25.60
N SER A 856 -7.30 48.06 -26.32
CA SER A 856 -7.05 49.51 -26.26
C SER A 856 -8.26 50.35 -26.66
N GLY A 857 -8.32 51.62 -26.22
CA GLY A 857 -9.36 52.56 -26.67
C GLY A 857 -10.77 52.12 -26.28
N ASN A 858 -10.96 51.68 -25.03
CA ASN A 858 -12.22 51.20 -24.48
C ASN A 858 -12.49 51.87 -23.12
N ALA A 859 -13.49 51.38 -22.36
CA ALA A 859 -13.85 51.87 -21.03
C ALA A 859 -13.62 50.83 -19.91
N PHE A 860 -12.80 49.80 -20.15
CA PHE A 860 -12.54 48.72 -19.18
C PHE A 860 -11.94 49.23 -17.87
N THR A 861 -12.32 48.60 -16.77
CA THR A 861 -11.96 48.93 -15.38
C THR A 861 -11.33 47.72 -14.67
N GLY A 862 -10.85 47.92 -13.46
CA GLY A 862 -10.40 46.83 -12.57
C GLY A 862 -8.89 46.69 -12.46
N ASN A 863 -8.48 45.54 -11.91
CA ASN A 863 -7.08 45.21 -11.62
C ASN A 863 -6.55 44.22 -12.66
N ILE A 864 -5.69 44.69 -13.57
CA ILE A 864 -5.15 43.87 -14.65
C ILE A 864 -4.13 42.82 -14.17
N GLY A 865 -3.52 43.03 -13.00
CA GLY A 865 -2.58 42.10 -12.36
C GLY A 865 -3.20 40.75 -12.00
N LEU A 866 -4.53 40.69 -11.83
CA LEU A 866 -5.26 39.44 -11.60
C LEU A 866 -5.15 38.43 -12.77
N LEU A 867 -4.77 38.88 -13.98
CA LEU A 867 -4.48 37.99 -15.11
C LEU A 867 -3.27 37.07 -14.85
N SER A 868 -2.42 37.36 -13.87
CA SER A 868 -1.31 36.48 -13.46
C SER A 868 -1.76 35.08 -13.04
N ALA A 869 -2.98 34.95 -12.49
CA ALA A 869 -3.61 33.67 -12.15
C ALA A 869 -3.86 32.76 -13.38
N LEU A 870 -3.82 33.30 -14.60
CA LEU A 870 -4.07 32.58 -15.85
C LEU A 870 -2.79 32.10 -16.55
N SER A 871 -1.60 32.38 -15.99
CA SER A 871 -0.30 31.98 -16.53
C SER A 871 -0.20 30.47 -16.85
N ALA A 872 -0.83 29.62 -16.04
CA ALA A 872 -0.89 28.17 -16.28
C ALA A 872 -1.80 27.73 -17.44
N VAL A 873 -2.71 28.60 -17.91
CA VAL A 873 -3.76 28.26 -18.91
C VAL A 873 -3.63 29.08 -20.20
N MET A 874 -3.00 30.26 -20.16
CA MET A 874 -2.60 31.08 -21.31
C MET A 874 -1.06 31.22 -21.35
N PRO A 875 -0.29 30.12 -21.46
CA PRO A 875 1.17 30.15 -21.33
C PRO A 875 1.87 30.92 -22.47
N ASN A 876 1.19 31.07 -23.61
CA ASN A 876 1.72 31.71 -24.82
C ASN A 876 1.49 33.23 -24.88
N LEU A 877 0.78 33.83 -23.91
CA LEU A 877 0.43 35.25 -23.94
C LEU A 877 1.68 36.11 -23.75
N THR A 878 2.15 36.70 -24.85
CA THR A 878 3.36 37.54 -24.93
C THR A 878 3.05 39.03 -25.14
N GLU A 879 1.87 39.37 -25.65
CA GLU A 879 1.48 40.75 -25.93
C GLU A 879 0.11 41.11 -25.34
N LEU A 880 0.09 42.17 -24.52
CA LEU A 880 -1.13 42.71 -23.92
C LEU A 880 -1.19 44.23 -24.16
N LEU A 881 -2.10 44.65 -25.04
CA LEU A 881 -2.32 46.05 -25.38
C LEU A 881 -3.65 46.50 -24.78
N ALA A 882 -3.63 47.44 -23.83
CA ALA A 882 -4.81 47.87 -23.08
C ALA A 882 -4.81 49.38 -22.82
N SER A 883 -4.16 50.16 -23.69
CA SER A 883 -4.03 51.61 -23.56
C SER A 883 -5.37 52.33 -23.63
N SER A 884 -5.46 53.53 -23.06
CA SER A 884 -6.67 54.38 -23.15
C SER A 884 -7.95 53.68 -22.64
N ASN A 885 -7.86 53.10 -21.44
CA ASN A 885 -8.97 52.49 -20.70
C ASN A 885 -9.18 53.19 -19.34
N ASN A 886 -9.97 52.61 -18.43
CA ASN A 886 -10.22 53.07 -17.06
C ASN A 886 -9.59 52.12 -16.01
N LEU A 887 -8.52 51.40 -16.35
CA LEU A 887 -7.88 50.42 -15.46
C LEU A 887 -7.25 51.11 -14.23
N SER A 888 -7.19 50.41 -13.10
CA SER A 888 -6.84 51.02 -11.80
C SER A 888 -5.69 50.36 -11.04
N ASP A 889 -5.37 49.09 -11.30
CA ASP A 889 -4.38 48.33 -10.51
C ASP A 889 -3.69 47.25 -11.35
N VAL A 890 -2.50 46.82 -10.94
CA VAL A 890 -1.62 45.83 -11.59
C VAL A 890 -0.88 44.95 -10.57
N ASN A 891 -1.40 44.85 -9.34
CA ASN A 891 -0.89 43.99 -8.27
C ASN A 891 -1.82 42.77 -8.07
N PRO A 892 -1.35 41.50 -8.09
CA PRO A 892 0.04 41.06 -8.23
C PRO A 892 0.62 41.32 -9.63
N PRO A 893 1.97 41.42 -9.76
CA PRO A 893 2.64 41.66 -11.03
C PRO A 893 2.23 40.70 -12.16
N LEU A 894 2.16 41.23 -13.38
CA LEU A 894 1.89 40.42 -14.57
C LEU A 894 3.03 39.40 -14.84
N PRO A 895 2.72 38.22 -15.41
CA PRO A 895 3.72 37.19 -15.70
C PRO A 895 4.81 37.67 -16.65
N ALA A 896 6.03 37.17 -16.45
CA ALA A 896 7.18 37.45 -17.32
C ALA A 896 7.10 36.78 -18.71
N THR A 897 6.02 36.05 -19.02
CA THR A 897 5.72 35.59 -20.38
C THR A 897 5.23 36.74 -21.26
N ILE A 898 4.54 37.73 -20.68
CA ILE A 898 4.22 38.97 -21.36
C ILE A 898 5.53 39.75 -21.52
N THR A 899 5.78 40.21 -22.76
CA THR A 899 7.00 40.91 -23.18
C THR A 899 6.69 42.22 -23.89
N THR A 900 5.51 42.33 -24.52
CA THR A 900 4.95 43.56 -25.07
C THR A 900 3.75 43.97 -24.21
N LEU A 901 3.81 45.13 -23.56
CA LEU A 901 2.74 45.64 -22.70
C LEU A 901 2.51 47.13 -22.94
N ASP A 902 1.29 47.52 -23.33
CA ASP A 902 0.87 48.93 -23.40
C ASP A 902 -0.31 49.18 -22.45
N LEU A 903 -0.03 49.85 -21.33
CA LEU A 903 -1.02 50.30 -20.35
C LEU A 903 -1.18 51.84 -20.38
N THR A 904 -0.69 52.54 -21.39
CA THR A 904 -0.63 54.01 -21.40
C THR A 904 -2.00 54.69 -21.43
N ARG A 905 -2.04 55.99 -21.10
CA ARG A 905 -3.20 56.90 -21.32
C ARG A 905 -4.50 56.55 -20.58
N GLN A 906 -4.43 55.86 -19.44
CA GLN A 906 -5.62 55.52 -18.64
C GLN A 906 -6.39 56.75 -18.11
N HIS A 907 -7.69 56.61 -17.91
CA HIS A 907 -8.63 57.67 -17.54
C HIS A 907 -9.27 57.46 -16.15
N SER A 908 -8.45 57.08 -15.16
CA SER A 908 -8.89 56.83 -13.78
C SER A 908 -9.39 58.11 -13.07
N GLY A 909 -10.71 58.32 -13.10
CA GLY A 909 -11.39 59.49 -12.52
C GLY A 909 -11.49 59.50 -10.99
N THR A 910 -10.37 59.49 -10.28
CA THR A 910 -10.32 59.51 -8.81
C THR A 910 -10.27 60.95 -8.26
N THR A 911 -11.23 61.32 -7.40
CA THR A 911 -11.25 62.62 -6.71
C THR A 911 -10.58 62.51 -5.34
N VAL A 912 -9.33 62.96 -5.23
CA VAL A 912 -8.61 63.05 -3.96
C VAL A 912 -8.78 64.45 -3.34
N THR A 913 -9.15 64.51 -2.05
CA THR A 913 -9.37 65.78 -1.33
C THR A 913 -8.21 66.07 -0.39
N ILE A 914 -7.58 67.24 -0.52
CA ILE A 914 -6.44 67.66 0.30
C ILE A 914 -6.89 68.75 1.29
N ASP A 915 -6.70 68.53 2.59
CA ASP A 915 -6.91 69.58 3.60
C ASP A 915 -5.70 70.51 3.65
N MET A 916 -5.82 71.68 3.05
CA MET A 916 -4.76 72.70 3.00
C MET A 916 -4.44 73.33 4.38
N SER A 917 -5.20 73.01 5.45
CA SER A 917 -4.92 73.46 6.82
C SER A 917 -4.10 72.45 7.63
N ALA A 918 -4.11 71.17 7.24
CA ALA A 918 -3.30 70.10 7.81
C ALA A 918 -3.04 69.02 6.73
N PRO A 919 -2.13 69.27 5.76
CA PRO A 919 -2.02 68.43 4.57
C PRO A 919 -1.35 67.09 4.86
N ASP A 920 -2.18 66.05 4.93
CA ASP A 920 -1.77 64.64 5.01
C ASP A 920 -1.48 64.11 3.61
N PHE A 921 -0.20 64.21 3.20
CA PHE A 921 0.24 63.73 1.88
C PHE A 921 0.32 62.20 1.79
N ASP A 922 0.44 61.49 2.92
CA ASP A 922 0.46 60.02 2.95
C ASP A 922 -0.93 59.46 2.63
N ALA A 923 -1.98 60.06 3.22
CA ALA A 923 -3.36 59.75 2.89
C ALA A 923 -3.71 60.09 1.42
N VAL A 924 -3.07 61.10 0.83
CA VAL A 924 -3.22 61.46 -0.60
C VAL A 924 -2.54 60.43 -1.51
N ALA A 925 -1.31 60.01 -1.19
CA ALA A 925 -0.59 58.98 -1.94
C ALA A 925 -1.30 57.62 -1.87
N ALA A 926 -1.83 57.24 -0.71
CA ALA A 926 -2.60 56.01 -0.51
C ALA A 926 -3.96 55.97 -1.27
N GLN A 927 -4.34 57.06 -1.95
CA GLN A 927 -5.54 57.15 -2.80
C GLN A 927 -5.20 57.16 -4.31
N MET A 928 -3.93 56.97 -4.70
CA MET A 928 -3.49 56.94 -6.10
C MET A 928 -3.51 55.52 -6.70
N PRO A 929 -3.92 55.34 -7.99
CA PRO A 929 -3.87 54.04 -8.69
C PRO A 929 -2.44 53.50 -8.87
N SER A 930 -2.21 52.21 -8.58
CA SER A 930 -0.88 51.56 -8.71
C SER A 930 -0.40 51.44 -10.17
N LEU A 931 -1.35 51.47 -11.12
CA LEU A 931 -1.10 51.38 -12.56
C LEU A 931 -0.24 52.53 -13.11
N MET A 932 -0.01 53.58 -12.32
CA MET A 932 0.90 54.68 -12.65
C MET A 932 2.39 54.34 -12.45
N LEU A 933 2.73 53.21 -11.79
CA LEU A 933 4.06 52.97 -11.22
C LEU A 933 4.81 51.74 -11.78
N TYR A 934 4.19 50.88 -12.61
CA TYR A 934 4.73 49.55 -12.94
C TYR A 934 5.73 49.53 -14.13
N ASP A 935 7.00 49.20 -13.85
CA ASP A 935 8.00 48.86 -14.87
C ASP A 935 8.01 47.35 -15.12
N HIS A 936 7.29 46.94 -16.16
CA HIS A 936 7.14 45.54 -16.55
C HIS A 936 8.47 44.84 -16.85
N ARG A 937 9.52 45.57 -17.27
CA ARG A 937 10.80 44.99 -17.69
C ARG A 937 11.69 44.57 -16.51
N SER A 938 11.49 45.18 -15.34
CA SER A 938 12.09 44.77 -14.07
C SER A 938 11.10 44.03 -13.17
N GLN A 939 9.82 43.95 -13.55
CA GLN A 939 8.67 43.63 -12.70
C GLN A 939 8.57 44.50 -11.42
N GLY A 940 9.25 45.65 -11.40
CA GLY A 940 9.33 46.56 -10.26
C GLY A 940 8.42 47.78 -10.38
N GLN A 941 8.61 48.74 -9.48
CA GLN A 941 7.98 50.06 -9.53
C GLN A 941 9.01 51.19 -9.66
N LYS A 942 8.57 52.33 -10.21
CA LYS A 942 9.29 53.62 -10.25
C LYS A 942 8.37 54.71 -9.71
N ASP A 943 8.90 55.62 -8.89
CA ASP A 943 8.11 56.44 -7.95
C ASP A 943 7.52 57.79 -8.49
N VAL A 944 6.60 58.42 -7.72
CA VAL A 944 6.20 59.86 -7.72
C VAL A 944 5.70 60.46 -9.10
N ALA A 945 5.44 61.72 -9.59
CA ALA A 945 5.26 63.20 -9.32
C ALA A 945 6.19 64.50 -10.03
N VAL A 946 5.09 64.80 -10.89
CA VAL A 946 4.35 66.01 -11.35
C VAL A 946 3.21 66.29 -10.39
N VAL A 947 3.11 67.52 -9.88
CA VAL A 947 1.83 68.11 -9.47
C VAL A 947 1.72 69.48 -10.14
N ARG A 948 0.94 69.58 -11.23
CA ARG A 948 0.67 70.87 -11.90
C ARG A 948 -0.77 71.30 -11.66
N LEU A 949 -0.97 72.25 -10.74
CA LEU A 949 -2.26 72.85 -10.44
C LEU A 949 -2.50 74.08 -11.33
N GLU A 950 -3.31 73.95 -12.39
CA GLU A 950 -3.70 75.08 -13.26
C GLU A 950 -5.11 75.60 -12.92
N ASN A 951 -5.22 76.84 -12.46
CA ASN A 951 -6.52 77.49 -12.24
C ASN A 951 -7.06 78.12 -13.53
N ARG A 952 -7.93 77.38 -14.24
CA ARG A 952 -8.64 77.88 -15.43
C ARG A 952 -10.09 78.24 -15.08
N ARG A 953 -10.48 79.50 -15.31
CA ARG A 953 -11.88 79.93 -15.10
C ARG A 953 -12.83 79.19 -16.05
N PRO A 954 -14.00 78.70 -15.58
CA PRO A 954 -15.07 78.27 -16.47
C PRO A 954 -15.77 79.52 -17.03
N GLY A 955 -15.56 79.87 -18.31
CA GLY A 955 -16.41 80.89 -18.94
C GLY A 955 -15.95 81.66 -20.18
N ASP A 956 -14.71 81.55 -20.68
CA ASP A 956 -14.26 82.30 -21.87
C ASP A 956 -13.49 81.45 -22.91
N GLY A 957 -14.24 80.88 -23.86
CA GLY A 957 -13.71 80.08 -24.96
C GLY A 957 -13.05 80.88 -26.09
N SER A 958 -12.04 81.72 -25.81
CA SER A 958 -11.20 82.32 -26.84
C SER A 958 -9.87 82.92 -26.34
N GLY A 959 -8.75 82.52 -26.96
CA GLY A 959 -7.52 83.31 -26.99
C GLY A 959 -6.42 82.91 -25.98
N SER A 960 -5.20 83.34 -26.30
CA SER A 960 -4.03 83.32 -25.41
C SER A 960 -4.10 84.45 -24.38
N ASP A 961 -3.20 84.40 -23.39
CA ASP A 961 -2.91 85.45 -22.41
C ASP A 961 -3.97 85.71 -21.30
N ALA A 962 -4.81 84.71 -21.02
CA ALA A 962 -5.40 84.58 -19.68
C ALA A 962 -4.31 84.16 -18.68
N GLY A 963 -3.92 85.06 -17.77
CA GLY A 963 -2.81 84.83 -16.85
C GLY A 963 -3.12 83.81 -15.76
N TYR A 964 -2.61 82.58 -15.93
CA TYR A 964 -2.63 81.54 -14.90
C TYR A 964 -1.68 81.91 -13.75
N TRP A 965 -2.11 81.61 -12.52
CA TRP A 965 -1.19 81.22 -11.47
C TRP A 965 -1.26 79.71 -11.33
N GLY A 966 -0.10 79.08 -11.29
CA GLY A 966 0.04 77.65 -10.98
C GLY A 966 0.96 77.47 -9.80
N ILE A 967 0.75 76.39 -9.06
CA ILE A 967 1.73 75.86 -8.13
C ILE A 967 2.21 74.56 -8.76
N ASP A 968 3.46 74.57 -9.25
CA ASP A 968 4.19 73.34 -9.51
C ASP A 968 4.75 72.87 -8.15
N ILE A 969 4.43 71.62 -7.75
CA ILE A 969 5.03 70.96 -6.58
C ILE A 969 5.87 69.80 -7.09
N ASP A 970 7.19 69.96 -7.04
CA ASP A 970 8.14 68.88 -7.36
C ASP A 970 8.50 68.10 -6.11
N LEU A 971 8.59 66.77 -6.20
CA LEU A 971 9.02 65.86 -5.14
C LEU A 971 10.26 65.14 -5.65
N THR A 972 11.43 65.54 -5.17
CA THR A 972 12.71 64.96 -5.58
C THR A 972 13.55 64.67 -4.34
N ASN A 973 14.14 63.47 -4.28
CA ASN A 973 14.97 63.04 -3.15
C ASN A 973 14.29 63.22 -1.78
N GLY A 974 13.01 62.82 -1.67
CA GLY A 974 12.23 62.87 -0.43
C GLY A 974 11.86 64.28 0.07
N ARG A 975 11.88 65.32 -0.78
CA ARG A 975 11.55 66.71 -0.39
C ARG A 975 10.58 67.38 -1.35
N ALA A 976 9.53 67.99 -0.80
CA ALA A 976 8.57 68.80 -1.55
C ALA A 976 9.13 70.21 -1.80
N HIS A 977 9.28 70.58 -3.07
CA HIS A 977 9.64 71.90 -3.53
C HIS A 977 8.40 72.65 -4.02
N LEU A 978 8.04 73.75 -3.35
CA LEU A 978 7.06 74.71 -3.86
C LEU A 978 7.78 75.86 -4.58
N SER A 979 7.41 76.13 -5.82
CA SER A 979 7.89 77.28 -6.60
C SER A 979 6.78 78.29 -6.82
N ALA A 980 6.95 79.53 -6.34
CA ALA A 980 6.03 80.65 -6.57
C ALA A 980 6.79 81.97 -6.71
N THR A 981 6.38 82.84 -7.63
CA THR A 981 7.15 84.03 -8.04
C THR A 981 6.86 85.27 -7.17
N GLY A 982 7.50 85.35 -6.01
CA GLY A 982 7.51 86.57 -5.17
C GLY A 982 8.11 86.34 -3.79
N ARG A 983 9.01 87.23 -3.32
CA ARG A 983 9.77 87.03 -2.06
C ARG A 983 9.21 87.82 -0.87
N ASP A 984 9.24 87.17 0.29
CA ASP A 984 10.11 87.59 1.40
C ASP A 984 10.70 86.33 2.08
N ASP A 985 11.90 86.43 2.65
CA ASP A 985 12.69 85.31 3.19
C ASP A 985 12.47 85.16 4.72
N TYR A 986 12.03 83.98 5.21
CA TYR A 986 12.05 83.64 6.65
C TYR A 986 12.98 82.46 6.94
N ARG A 987 13.77 82.50 8.02
CA ARG A 987 14.81 81.49 8.32
C ARG A 987 14.59 80.72 9.62
N GLY A 988 14.67 79.40 9.54
CA GLY A 988 14.59 78.48 10.67
C GLY A 988 15.94 78.28 11.40
N ALA A 989 15.89 77.73 12.61
CA ALA A 989 17.06 77.58 13.49
C ALA A 989 18.14 76.63 12.93
N ASN A 990 17.78 75.72 12.02
CA ASN A 990 18.70 74.77 11.38
C ASN A 990 19.28 75.29 10.04
N GLY A 991 18.85 76.47 9.57
CA GLY A 991 19.35 77.13 8.37
C GLY A 991 18.35 77.23 7.21
N ASP A 992 17.26 76.47 7.28
CA ASP A 992 16.21 76.39 6.25
C ASP A 992 15.53 77.74 5.96
N ILE A 993 15.05 77.93 4.73
CA ILE A 993 14.38 79.16 4.29
C ILE A 993 12.96 78.83 3.82
N LEU A 994 11.97 79.50 4.41
CA LEU A 994 10.58 79.48 3.95
C LEU A 994 10.28 80.79 3.21
N TYR A 995 9.63 80.66 2.05
CA TYR A 995 9.10 81.79 1.27
C TYR A 995 7.57 81.78 1.34
N VAL A 996 6.97 82.88 1.77
CA VAL A 996 5.50 83.03 1.81
C VAL A 996 5.11 84.38 1.22
N SER A 997 4.22 84.36 0.22
CA SER A 997 3.64 85.58 -0.36
C SER A 997 2.13 85.61 -0.10
N TYR A 998 1.61 86.76 0.31
CA TYR A 998 0.19 86.99 0.50
C TYR A 998 -0.31 88.02 -0.52
N PRO A 999 -1.40 87.74 -1.27
CA PRO A 999 -2.10 88.77 -2.02
C PRO A 999 -2.65 89.84 -1.07
N ALA A 1000 -2.20 91.08 -1.22
CA ALA A 1000 -2.74 92.19 -0.46
C ALA A 1000 -4.20 92.46 -0.87
N ALA A 1001 -5.12 92.33 0.10
CA ALA A 1001 -6.56 92.60 0.01
C ALA A 1001 -7.41 91.63 -0.87
N ALA A 1002 -7.74 90.47 -0.29
CA ALA A 1002 -8.99 89.75 -0.59
C ALA A 1002 -9.54 89.08 0.69
N PRO A 1003 -10.78 89.35 1.12
CA PRO A 1003 -11.47 88.56 2.14
C PRO A 1003 -12.14 87.32 1.51
N GLU A 1004 -12.17 86.21 2.25
CA GLU A 1004 -12.91 84.97 1.97
C GLU A 1004 -12.75 84.36 0.55
N VAL A 1005 -11.86 83.38 0.41
CA VAL A 1005 -11.85 82.45 -0.71
C VAL A 1005 -12.36 81.09 -0.24
N GLN A 1006 -13.56 80.70 -0.65
CA GLN A 1006 -13.96 79.28 -0.62
C GLN A 1006 -13.23 78.55 -1.74
N LEU A 1007 -12.26 77.71 -1.39
CA LEU A 1007 -11.55 76.87 -2.35
C LEU A 1007 -12.45 75.68 -2.74
N SER A 1008 -13.12 75.80 -3.89
CA SER A 1008 -13.73 74.67 -4.58
C SER A 1008 -12.68 73.87 -5.37
N SER A 1009 -12.91 72.56 -5.51
CA SER A 1009 -12.02 71.55 -6.11
C SER A 1009 -11.25 71.97 -7.37
N CYS A 1010 -9.94 71.71 -7.38
CA CYS A 1010 -9.08 71.69 -8.56
C CYS A 1010 -8.87 70.23 -9.02
N LEU A 1011 -8.41 70.01 -10.26
CA LEU A 1011 -8.27 68.67 -10.87
C LEU A 1011 -6.98 68.61 -11.73
N THR A 1012 -6.10 67.64 -11.44
CA THR A 1012 -4.70 67.56 -11.91
C THR A 1012 -4.25 66.09 -12.04
N ALA A 1013 -3.25 65.81 -12.90
CA ALA A 1013 -2.62 64.49 -13.12
C ALA A 1013 -1.08 64.51 -12.81
N PHE A 1014 -0.44 63.33 -12.66
CA PHE A 1014 0.86 63.14 -11.96
C PHE A 1014 1.81 62.07 -12.62
N THR A 1015 3.16 62.25 -12.59
CA THR A 1015 4.25 61.32 -13.13
C THR A 1015 5.71 61.70 -12.67
N PHE A 1016 6.63 60.86 -12.11
CA PHE A 1016 8.11 61.07 -11.80
C PHE A 1016 8.94 59.73 -11.91
N GLU A 1017 10.02 59.56 -11.10
CA GLU A 1017 10.95 58.40 -10.95
C GLU A 1017 11.44 58.22 -9.46
N GLU A 1018 12.06 57.07 -9.12
CA GLU A 1018 12.61 56.48 -7.84
C GLU A 1018 13.06 57.38 -6.62
N GLY A 1019 13.06 57.01 -5.31
CA GLY A 1019 12.64 55.80 -4.52
C GLY A 1019 13.07 55.78 -3.01
N ASP A 1020 12.92 54.62 -2.30
CA ASP A 1020 13.34 54.18 -0.90
C ASP A 1020 12.44 54.45 0.36
N ALA A 1021 12.46 53.55 1.38
CA ALA A 1021 11.38 53.39 2.38
C ALA A 1021 11.70 52.76 3.79
N ASP A 1022 12.32 53.51 4.71
CA ASP A 1022 12.14 53.35 6.19
C ASP A 1022 12.39 54.66 6.99
N PHE A 1023 13.20 55.56 6.43
CA PHE A 1023 13.65 56.89 6.89
C PHE A 1023 14.92 56.97 7.77
N ILE A 1024 15.66 55.89 8.09
CA ILE A 1024 16.96 55.95 8.80
C ILE A 1024 18.00 54.89 8.35
N ASP A 1025 18.91 55.28 7.46
CA ASP A 1025 20.30 54.74 7.31
C ASP A 1025 20.51 53.20 7.18
N GLY A 1026 19.64 52.48 6.48
CA GLY A 1026 19.98 51.20 5.82
C GLY A 1026 19.89 49.92 6.67
N VAL A 1027 20.18 48.77 6.02
CA VAL A 1027 19.86 47.43 6.55
C VAL A 1027 20.86 46.95 7.61
N THR A 1028 20.38 46.37 8.73
CA THR A 1028 21.23 45.99 9.88
C THR A 1028 20.91 44.60 10.47
N ALA A 1029 21.77 44.13 11.38
CA ALA A 1029 21.53 42.91 12.17
C ALA A 1029 20.30 42.97 13.08
N THR A 1030 19.72 44.16 13.30
CA THR A 1030 18.45 44.34 14.02
C THR A 1030 17.27 43.85 13.18
N ASP A 1031 17.32 44.13 11.87
CA ASP A 1031 16.24 43.87 10.91
C ASP A 1031 16.17 42.38 10.55
N LEU A 1032 17.34 41.73 10.51
CA LEU A 1032 17.46 40.26 10.48
C LEU A 1032 16.74 39.60 11.67
N GLN A 1033 16.97 40.09 12.91
CA GLN A 1033 16.33 39.55 14.10
C GLN A 1033 14.81 39.82 14.12
N ALA A 1034 14.38 41.01 13.67
CA ALA A 1034 12.96 41.35 13.57
C ALA A 1034 12.22 40.43 12.57
N THR A 1035 12.87 40.14 11.43
CA THR A 1035 12.36 39.21 10.40
C THR A 1035 12.21 37.79 10.93
N ILE A 1036 13.23 37.27 11.64
CA ILE A 1036 13.18 35.92 12.23
C ILE A 1036 12.05 35.82 13.27
N LEU A 1037 11.91 36.80 14.17
CA LEU A 1037 10.85 36.77 15.19
C LEU A 1037 9.44 36.84 14.58
N TYR A 1038 9.26 37.58 13.47
CA TYR A 1038 7.98 37.67 12.77
C TYR A 1038 7.59 36.34 12.12
N ALA A 1039 8.55 35.59 11.56
CA ALA A 1039 8.30 34.30 10.91
C ALA A 1039 7.84 33.19 11.87
N PHE A 1040 8.07 33.33 13.18
CA PHE A 1040 7.69 32.35 14.21
C PHE A 1040 6.61 32.85 15.18
N ASP A 1041 5.80 33.83 14.77
CA ASP A 1041 4.59 34.36 15.45
C ASP A 1041 4.81 35.07 16.82
N ASP A 1042 6.00 34.93 17.43
CA ASP A 1042 6.43 35.63 18.66
C ASP A 1042 6.53 37.18 18.50
N TYR A 1043 6.32 37.72 17.30
CA TYR A 1043 6.30 39.16 16.98
C TYR A 1043 4.90 39.72 16.67
N GLY A 1044 3.82 38.99 16.98
CA GLY A 1044 2.40 39.28 16.68
C GLY A 1044 1.77 40.53 17.32
N GLY A 1045 2.52 41.64 17.42
CA GLY A 1045 2.07 42.93 17.93
C GLY A 1045 2.83 44.14 17.35
N ARG A 1046 3.58 43.97 16.25
CA ARG A 1046 4.35 45.03 15.57
C ARG A 1046 4.11 44.99 14.05
N PRO A 1047 4.07 46.14 13.35
CA PRO A 1047 3.95 46.17 11.90
C PRO A 1047 5.27 45.74 11.21
N PHE A 1048 5.16 45.07 10.07
CA PHE A 1048 6.27 44.58 9.24
C PHE A 1048 6.05 44.97 7.76
N ASN A 1049 7.10 44.98 6.95
CA ASN A 1049 7.05 45.34 5.52
C ASN A 1049 7.98 44.43 4.70
N PHE A 1050 7.52 43.92 3.56
CA PHE A 1050 8.24 42.94 2.75
C PHE A 1050 9.32 43.52 1.83
N THR A 1051 9.47 44.85 1.75
CA THR A 1051 10.48 45.51 0.88
C THR A 1051 11.92 45.41 1.39
N ALA A 1052 12.21 44.62 2.42
CA ALA A 1052 13.56 44.42 2.96
C ALA A 1052 14.53 43.68 1.99
N ALA A 1053 14.03 43.12 0.89
CA ALA A 1053 14.79 42.34 -0.08
C ALA A 1053 15.39 43.17 -1.25
N ASN A 1054 16.06 44.29 -0.95
CA ASN A 1054 16.93 44.97 -1.93
C ASN A 1054 18.39 44.51 -1.80
N THR A 1055 18.63 43.23 -2.10
CA THR A 1055 19.95 42.60 -1.97
C THR A 1055 20.82 42.82 -3.21
N PHE A 1056 21.30 44.06 -3.40
CA PHE A 1056 22.74 44.38 -3.56
C PHE A 1056 23.01 45.81 -4.05
N ALA A 1057 23.73 46.56 -3.21
CA ALA A 1057 24.67 47.62 -3.61
C ALA A 1057 25.79 47.81 -2.56
N ASP A 1058 25.54 47.35 -1.33
CA ASP A 1058 26.28 47.61 -0.07
C ASP A 1058 26.24 49.10 0.37
N GLU A 1059 26.54 49.47 1.62
CA GLU A 1059 27.84 49.27 2.27
C GLU A 1059 27.91 48.22 3.41
N THR A 1060 26.78 47.70 3.95
CA THR A 1060 26.71 46.36 4.61
C THR A 1060 25.30 45.92 5.05
N ILE A 1061 24.77 44.85 4.46
CA ILE A 1061 24.51 43.62 5.23
C ILE A 1061 25.04 42.49 4.34
N ASN A 1062 26.06 41.73 4.74
CA ASN A 1062 26.59 40.68 3.86
C ASN A 1062 27.31 39.54 4.61
N VAL A 1063 27.38 38.33 4.04
CA VAL A 1063 26.26 37.39 3.81
C VAL A 1063 24.87 38.04 3.61
N GLN A 1064 24.52 38.40 2.38
CA GLN A 1064 23.49 39.42 2.06
C GLN A 1064 22.09 38.87 1.72
N ASP A 1065 21.87 37.78 0.97
CA ASP A 1065 22.75 36.68 0.52
C ASP A 1065 23.22 35.68 1.59
N VAL A 1066 22.30 35.08 2.34
CA VAL A 1066 22.53 33.83 3.08
C VAL A 1066 21.97 32.55 2.42
N VAL A 1067 21.22 32.48 1.30
CA VAL A 1067 20.96 33.37 0.14
C VAL A 1067 19.48 33.25 -0.26
N ARG A 1068 18.81 34.36 -0.65
CA ARG A 1068 17.32 34.46 -0.63
C ARG A 1068 16.78 33.97 0.72
N THR A 1069 17.36 34.54 1.78
CA THR A 1069 17.86 33.79 2.95
C THR A 1069 16.86 32.82 3.55
N VAL A 1070 15.71 33.33 3.96
CA VAL A 1070 14.53 32.56 4.35
C VAL A 1070 13.35 33.00 3.48
N ASP A 1071 13.61 33.65 2.33
CA ASP A 1071 12.61 33.77 1.27
C ASP A 1071 12.22 32.35 0.86
N ILE A 1072 10.94 32.10 0.58
CA ILE A 1072 10.47 30.83 -0.01
C ILE A 1072 10.57 29.63 0.96
N LEU A 1073 11.41 29.69 2.01
CA LEU A 1073 11.29 29.00 3.29
C LEU A 1073 10.19 29.69 4.14
N LEU A 1074 8.92 29.33 4.06
CA LEU A 1074 8.32 28.12 3.50
C LEU A 1074 7.12 28.55 2.65
N ALA A 1075 7.01 28.01 1.43
CA ALA A 1075 6.22 28.59 0.34
C ALA A 1075 4.69 28.74 0.55
N HIS A 1076 4.14 28.28 1.67
CA HIS A 1076 2.75 28.49 2.10
C HIS A 1076 2.62 28.36 3.62
N GLN A 1077 1.99 29.35 4.28
CA GLN A 1077 0.72 29.19 5.02
C GLN A 1077 -0.03 30.53 5.03
N GLN A 1078 -1.37 30.52 4.91
CA GLN A 1078 -2.18 31.74 4.88
C GLN A 1078 -2.59 32.23 6.29
N PRO A 1079 -2.46 33.53 6.57
CA PRO A 1079 -3.42 34.27 7.38
C PRO A 1079 -4.63 34.64 6.51
N THR A 1080 -5.85 34.35 6.96
CA THR A 1080 -7.08 34.80 6.26
C THR A 1080 -7.21 36.32 6.29
N ALA A 1081 -7.67 36.92 5.20
CA ALA A 1081 -7.68 38.38 5.00
C ALA A 1081 -8.59 39.17 5.97
N THR A 1082 -8.08 39.52 7.15
CA THR A 1082 -8.62 40.58 8.04
C THR A 1082 -7.48 41.15 8.90
N GLU A 1083 -7.63 42.39 9.38
CA GLU A 1083 -6.75 43.06 10.38
C GLU A 1083 -5.37 43.62 9.94
N ALA A 1084 -5.29 44.21 8.75
CA ALA A 1084 -4.27 45.25 8.52
C ALA A 1084 -4.59 46.53 9.35
N ARG A 1085 -3.84 46.77 10.43
CA ARG A 1085 -3.85 48.01 11.23
C ARG A 1085 -2.41 48.53 11.42
N ARG A 1086 -2.21 49.85 11.41
CA ARG A 1086 -0.88 50.50 11.42
C ARG A 1086 -0.69 51.50 12.58
N ALA A 1087 0.59 51.89 12.76
CA ALA A 1087 1.14 52.93 13.65
C ALA A 1087 1.27 52.58 15.15
N PRO A 1088 2.21 53.22 15.91
CA PRO A 1088 3.23 54.20 15.49
C PRO A 1088 4.70 53.69 15.64
N ALA A 1089 5.67 54.48 15.19
CA ALA A 1089 7.10 54.19 15.37
C ALA A 1089 7.57 54.37 16.83
N ALA A 1090 8.38 53.44 17.33
CA ALA A 1090 8.90 53.45 18.71
C ALA A 1090 10.25 54.18 18.80
N ALA A 1091 10.21 55.52 18.85
CA ALA A 1091 11.42 56.33 18.97
C ALA A 1091 12.21 56.02 20.27
N THR A 1092 13.44 55.52 20.10
CA THR A 1092 14.43 55.41 21.19
C THR A 1092 15.67 56.22 20.82
N THR A 1093 15.96 57.25 21.61
CA THR A 1093 17.10 58.15 21.38
C THR A 1093 18.42 57.43 21.58
N ALA A 1094 19.40 57.67 20.71
CA ALA A 1094 20.69 56.96 20.63
C ALA A 1094 21.68 57.13 21.81
N GLY A 1095 21.19 57.51 23.01
CA GLY A 1095 21.99 57.68 24.23
C GLY A 1095 21.91 56.51 25.22
N ASP A 1096 20.87 55.68 25.17
CA ASP A 1096 20.57 54.64 26.18
C ASP A 1096 20.82 53.19 25.70
N ARG A 1097 21.43 53.00 24.53
CA ARG A 1097 21.65 51.66 23.97
C ARG A 1097 22.73 50.87 24.75
N PRO A 1098 22.55 49.55 24.98
CA PRO A 1098 23.56 48.73 25.63
C PRO A 1098 24.83 48.60 24.77
N GLN A 1099 26.00 48.77 25.39
CA GLN A 1099 27.29 48.79 24.67
C GLN A 1099 28.11 47.50 24.86
N ALA A 1100 28.28 46.74 23.78
CA ALA A 1100 29.15 45.57 23.69
C ALA A 1100 30.56 45.94 23.18
N ARG A 1101 31.53 45.04 23.35
CA ARG A 1101 32.91 45.20 22.88
C ARG A 1101 33.45 43.95 22.21
N ILE A 1102 34.09 44.09 21.07
CA ILE A 1102 34.82 43.01 20.38
C ILE A 1102 36.31 43.33 20.40
N PHE A 1103 37.14 42.36 20.80
CA PHE A 1103 38.59 42.52 20.86
C PHE A 1103 39.34 41.25 20.51
N VAL A 1104 40.59 41.43 20.07
CA VAL A 1104 41.48 40.34 19.63
C VAL A 1104 42.72 40.28 20.52
N HIS A 1105 43.00 39.10 21.08
CA HIS A 1105 44.19 38.88 21.93
C HIS A 1105 44.63 37.42 21.96
N ASP A 1106 45.94 37.18 22.09
CA ASP A 1106 46.54 35.86 22.33
C ASP A 1106 46.08 34.72 21.38
N GLY A 1107 45.68 35.06 20.14
CA GLY A 1107 45.15 34.12 19.13
C GLY A 1107 43.63 33.94 19.10
N LEU A 1108 42.87 34.65 19.95
CA LEU A 1108 41.42 34.57 20.09
C LEU A 1108 40.71 35.86 19.66
N VAL A 1109 39.50 35.72 19.11
CA VAL A 1109 38.54 36.80 18.90
C VAL A 1109 37.43 36.67 19.96
N VAL A 1110 37.19 37.74 20.71
CA VAL A 1110 36.38 37.72 21.92
C VAL A 1110 35.34 38.83 21.89
N LEU A 1111 34.07 38.46 22.11
CA LEU A 1111 32.95 39.36 22.35
C LEU A 1111 32.69 39.47 23.85
N GLN A 1112 32.55 40.69 24.36
CA GLN A 1112 32.04 40.97 25.69
C GLN A 1112 30.76 41.80 25.59
N SER A 1113 29.63 41.24 26.00
CA SER A 1113 28.30 41.86 25.90
C SER A 1113 27.63 42.06 27.26
N PRO A 1114 26.98 43.21 27.51
CA PRO A 1114 26.17 43.45 28.70
C PRO A 1114 24.76 42.84 28.62
N VAL A 1115 24.36 42.27 27.49
CA VAL A 1115 23.06 41.60 27.25
C VAL A 1115 23.25 40.31 26.43
N PRO A 1116 22.30 39.37 26.42
CA PRO A 1116 22.30 38.27 25.45
C PRO A 1116 22.27 38.80 24.01
N ILE A 1117 22.95 38.12 23.08
CA ILE A 1117 22.99 38.50 21.65
C ILE A 1117 22.36 37.38 20.82
N ALA A 1118 21.39 37.73 19.98
CA ALA A 1118 20.63 36.79 19.14
C ALA A 1118 21.04 36.86 17.66
N ALA A 1119 21.43 38.05 17.17
CA ALA A 1119 21.95 38.24 15.81
C ALA A 1119 23.19 39.17 15.81
N MET A 1120 24.11 38.93 14.87
CA MET A 1120 25.30 39.74 14.66
C MET A 1120 25.83 39.72 13.23
N ALA A 1121 26.48 40.81 12.83
CA ALA A 1121 27.43 40.85 11.71
C ALA A 1121 28.77 41.43 12.19
N VAL A 1122 29.90 40.89 11.70
CA VAL A 1122 31.27 41.30 12.06
C VAL A 1122 32.16 41.29 10.82
N ARG A 1123 32.74 42.44 10.47
CA ARG A 1123 33.68 42.60 9.35
C ARG A 1123 35.13 42.55 9.83
N ALA A 1124 35.98 41.77 9.19
CA ALA A 1124 37.39 41.66 9.57
C ALA A 1124 38.34 41.46 8.38
N GLU A 1125 39.62 41.78 8.56
CA GLU A 1125 40.70 41.48 7.63
C GLU A 1125 41.73 40.55 8.28
N GLY A 1126 42.13 39.48 7.57
CA GLY A 1126 43.11 38.50 8.01
C GLY A 1126 42.51 37.13 8.34
N ASN A 1127 43.37 36.14 8.62
CA ASN A 1127 42.95 34.74 8.74
C ASN A 1127 42.27 34.46 10.08
N VAL A 1128 40.93 34.48 10.09
CA VAL A 1128 40.06 34.19 11.24
C VAL A 1128 39.27 32.90 11.00
N CYS A 1129 39.13 32.08 12.03
CA CYS A 1129 38.26 30.91 12.06
C CYS A 1129 37.18 31.13 13.12
N TRP A 1130 35.94 31.39 12.69
CA TRP A 1130 34.78 31.65 13.55
C TRP A 1130 34.17 30.35 14.10
N ALA A 1131 33.65 30.41 15.34
CA ALA A 1131 33.32 29.23 16.15
C ALA A 1131 31.91 29.27 16.80
N LEU A 1132 30.97 30.03 16.24
CA LEU A 1132 29.63 30.19 16.81
C LEU A 1132 28.79 28.90 16.96
N PRO A 1133 28.89 27.88 16.09
CA PRO A 1133 28.17 26.61 16.27
C PRO A 1133 28.49 25.88 17.58
N GLY A 1134 29.69 26.09 18.15
CA GLY A 1134 30.05 25.59 19.49
C GLY A 1134 29.27 26.24 20.63
N HIS A 1135 28.47 27.27 20.34
CA HIS A 1135 27.62 28.01 21.26
C HIS A 1135 26.12 27.93 20.90
N GLY A 1136 25.72 27.08 19.94
CA GLY A 1136 24.32 26.89 19.54
C GLY A 1136 23.73 27.99 18.65
N MET A 1137 24.58 28.89 18.14
CA MET A 1137 24.25 29.88 17.11
C MET A 1137 24.68 29.35 15.75
N GLU A 1138 23.90 29.62 14.72
CA GLU A 1138 24.30 29.37 13.33
C GLU A 1138 25.28 30.46 12.87
N GLN A 1139 26.11 30.14 11.87
CA GLN A 1139 27.02 31.11 11.26
C GLN A 1139 27.12 30.92 9.75
N ALA A 1140 27.22 32.04 9.05
CA ALA A 1140 27.65 32.11 7.67
C ALA A 1140 28.86 33.06 7.56
N VAL A 1141 29.80 32.73 6.69
CA VAL A 1141 31.14 33.32 6.66
C VAL A 1141 31.55 33.55 5.21
N ASP A 1142 31.89 34.80 4.88
CA ASP A 1142 32.54 35.15 3.61
C ASP A 1142 33.96 35.66 3.87
N GLY A 1143 34.95 34.88 3.43
CA GLY A 1143 36.37 35.12 3.66
C GLY A 1143 36.71 35.27 5.15
N SER A 1144 36.81 36.53 5.61
CA SER A 1144 37.12 36.91 6.99
C SER A 1144 35.89 37.45 7.76
N ASN A 1145 34.79 37.71 7.08
CA ASN A 1145 33.57 38.31 7.64
C ASN A 1145 32.61 37.24 8.19
N LEU A 1146 31.75 37.61 9.12
CA LEU A 1146 30.84 36.73 9.83
C LEU A 1146 29.45 37.35 9.93
N VAL A 1147 28.41 36.57 9.63
CA VAL A 1147 27.04 36.78 10.13
C VAL A 1147 26.67 35.58 11.00
N GLY A 1148 26.04 35.82 12.15
CA GLY A 1148 25.61 34.78 13.09
C GLY A 1148 24.25 35.08 13.69
N TYR A 1149 23.40 34.06 13.77
CA TYR A 1149 21.99 34.17 14.16
C TYR A 1149 21.49 32.88 14.83
N SER A 1150 20.23 32.83 15.25
CA SER A 1150 19.59 31.59 15.74
C SER A 1150 18.11 31.53 15.35
N LEU A 1151 17.71 30.40 14.75
CA LEU A 1151 16.31 30.10 14.42
C LEU A 1151 15.56 29.38 15.56
N ASN A 1152 16.26 29.01 16.65
CA ASN A 1152 15.70 28.24 17.76
C ASN A 1152 15.76 28.99 19.12
N GLY A 1153 15.95 30.31 19.09
CA GLY A 1153 15.99 31.17 20.27
C GLY A 1153 17.27 31.06 21.11
N THR A 1154 18.31 30.39 20.63
CA THR A 1154 19.59 30.26 21.36
C THR A 1154 20.43 31.52 21.20
N THR A 1155 20.68 32.23 22.30
CA THR A 1155 21.50 33.46 22.32
C THR A 1155 22.92 33.20 22.82
N LEU A 1156 23.91 33.98 22.36
CA LEU A 1156 25.17 34.09 23.10
C LEU A 1156 24.93 34.77 24.46
N PRO A 1157 25.43 34.21 25.57
CA PRO A 1157 25.10 34.70 26.92
C PRO A 1157 25.77 36.03 27.25
N GLN A 1158 25.12 36.80 28.13
CA GLN A 1158 25.71 37.97 28.80
C GLN A 1158 27.04 37.59 29.48
N GLY A 1159 28.09 38.37 29.23
CA GLY A 1159 29.44 38.08 29.75
C GLY A 1159 30.50 38.20 28.67
N THR A 1160 31.45 37.26 28.68
CA THR A 1160 32.61 37.22 27.77
C THR A 1160 32.67 35.88 27.06
N THR A 1161 32.58 35.89 25.73
CA THR A 1161 32.46 34.71 24.86
C THR A 1161 33.55 34.73 23.79
N VAL A 1162 34.23 33.59 23.58
CA VAL A 1162 35.22 33.44 22.51
C VAL A 1162 34.48 33.07 21.23
N ILE A 1163 34.38 33.99 20.28
CA ILE A 1163 33.60 33.80 19.05
C ILE A 1163 34.44 33.30 17.86
N GLY A 1164 35.77 33.30 17.99
CA GLY A 1164 36.67 32.75 16.97
C GLY A 1164 38.12 32.69 17.42
N THR A 1165 38.97 32.16 16.54
CA THR A 1165 40.43 32.12 16.66
C THR A 1165 41.07 32.76 15.43
N TYR A 1166 42.32 33.21 15.50
CA TYR A 1166 43.00 33.80 14.34
C TYR A 1166 44.49 33.46 14.28
N THR A 1167 45.06 33.56 13.07
CA THR A 1167 46.50 33.34 12.84
C THR A 1167 47.14 34.54 12.12
N GLY A 1168 48.39 34.84 12.46
CA GLY A 1168 49.08 36.03 11.94
C GLY A 1168 48.57 37.32 12.58
N LYS A 1169 48.18 38.30 11.75
CA LYS A 1169 47.60 39.58 12.17
C LYS A 1169 46.17 39.66 11.65
N VAL A 1170 45.23 39.98 12.54
CA VAL A 1170 43.81 40.26 12.24
C VAL A 1170 43.50 41.73 12.54
N ASP A 1171 42.55 42.31 11.81
CA ASP A 1171 42.03 43.66 12.02
C ASP A 1171 40.51 43.67 11.83
N VAL A 1172 39.74 43.67 12.93
CA VAL A 1172 38.27 43.82 12.89
C VAL A 1172 37.93 45.27 12.55
N LYS A 1173 36.96 45.49 11.65
CA LYS A 1173 36.61 46.82 11.10
C LYS A 1173 35.33 47.40 11.69
N SER A 1174 34.28 46.58 11.75
CA SER A 1174 32.96 46.97 12.21
C SER A 1174 32.23 45.74 12.77
N ALA A 1175 31.21 46.00 13.59
CA ALA A 1175 30.24 44.99 13.99
C ALA A 1175 28.89 45.65 14.29
N THR A 1176 27.81 44.96 13.98
CA THR A 1176 26.43 45.31 14.35
C THR A 1176 25.82 44.12 15.08
N LEU A 1177 25.07 44.36 16.16
CA LEU A 1177 24.56 43.32 17.06
C LEU A 1177 23.10 43.62 17.43
N SER A 1178 22.33 42.57 17.71
CA SER A 1178 20.95 42.68 18.21
C SER A 1178 20.68 41.73 19.39
N ASP A 1179 19.83 42.17 20.31
CA ASP A 1179 19.32 41.36 21.42
C ASP A 1179 18.17 40.42 20.99
N GLU A 1180 17.69 39.61 21.94
CA GLU A 1180 16.59 38.64 21.77
C GLU A 1180 15.23 39.24 21.34
N ARG A 1181 15.06 40.57 21.34
CA ARG A 1181 13.80 41.27 21.00
C ARG A 1181 13.89 42.14 19.75
N ALA A 1182 14.98 42.01 18.99
CA ALA A 1182 15.34 42.90 17.89
C ALA A 1182 15.53 44.37 18.35
N TYR A 1183 16.27 44.59 19.45
CA TYR A 1183 16.84 45.90 19.77
C TYR A 1183 18.33 45.96 19.44
N ALA A 1184 18.74 47.05 18.79
CA ALA A 1184 20.12 47.32 18.42
C ALA A 1184 21.04 47.43 19.65
N VAL A 1185 22.17 46.71 19.62
CA VAL A 1185 23.22 46.71 20.65
C VAL A 1185 24.49 47.30 20.03
N ASP A 1186 24.92 48.46 20.52
CA ASP A 1186 26.05 49.20 19.93
C ASP A 1186 27.38 48.46 20.23
N ALA A 1187 28.20 48.21 19.21
CA ALA A 1187 29.44 47.44 19.35
C ALA A 1187 30.71 48.28 19.14
N THR A 1188 31.59 48.31 20.15
CA THR A 1188 32.91 48.97 20.05
C THR A 1188 34.01 47.96 19.75
N VAL A 1189 34.73 48.16 18.64
CA VAL A 1189 35.92 47.35 18.29
C VAL A 1189 37.16 47.86 19.02
N CYS A 1190 37.98 46.96 19.57
CA CYS A 1190 39.15 47.27 20.39
C CYS A 1190 40.38 46.42 20.01
N HIS A 1191 41.47 47.07 19.61
CA HIS A 1191 42.70 46.40 19.19
C HIS A 1191 43.72 46.34 20.34
N GLY A 1192 43.93 45.15 20.91
CA GLY A 1192 44.89 44.91 22.00
C GLY A 1192 44.26 44.63 23.37
N LYS A 1193 45.09 44.28 24.36
CA LYS A 1193 44.61 43.89 25.70
C LYS A 1193 43.95 45.06 26.43
N PRO A 1194 42.86 44.82 27.18
CA PRO A 1194 42.07 45.89 27.81
C PRO A 1194 42.80 46.54 29.00
N THR A 1195 43.68 47.51 28.71
CA THR A 1195 44.18 48.46 29.72
C THR A 1195 43.10 49.50 29.99
N ALA A 1196 42.18 49.16 30.91
CA ALA A 1196 41.05 50.02 31.24
C ALA A 1196 41.48 51.38 31.81
N VAL A 1197 40.99 52.46 31.20
CA VAL A 1197 40.46 53.72 31.78
C VAL A 1197 39.67 54.37 30.63
N GLY A 1198 38.40 54.71 30.85
CA GLY A 1198 37.62 55.50 29.89
C GLY A 1198 38.09 56.96 29.85
N HIS A 1199 38.07 57.59 28.67
CA HIS A 1199 38.32 59.03 28.57
C HIS A 1199 37.20 59.83 29.25
N PRO A 1200 37.50 60.91 30.00
CA PRO A 1200 36.48 61.86 30.47
C PRO A 1200 35.78 62.55 29.29
N GLY A 1201 34.48 62.83 29.44
CA GLY A 1201 33.71 63.67 28.53
C GLY A 1201 34.12 65.15 28.57
N ALA A 1202 33.60 65.96 27.64
CA ALA A 1202 34.09 67.31 27.36
C ALA A 1202 33.97 68.31 28.52
N ASP A 1203 32.98 68.14 29.41
CA ASP A 1203 32.62 69.14 30.43
C ASP A 1203 33.25 68.92 31.82
N ASP A 1204 33.93 67.79 32.04
CA ASP A 1204 34.46 67.39 33.37
C ASP A 1204 35.81 68.07 33.67
N GLY A 1205 35.77 69.38 33.99
CA GLY A 1205 36.94 70.25 34.20
C GLY A 1205 37.81 69.98 35.45
N LEU A 1206 37.70 68.81 36.09
CA LEU A 1206 38.32 68.49 37.39
C LEU A 1206 39.12 67.17 37.35
N GLU A 1207 40.05 67.02 38.30
CA GLU A 1207 40.96 65.86 38.35
C GLU A 1207 40.22 64.58 38.76
N ALA A 1208 40.26 63.55 37.91
CA ALA A 1208 39.65 62.24 38.18
C ALA A 1208 40.71 61.21 38.61
N VAL A 1209 40.37 60.38 39.59
CA VAL A 1209 41.26 59.34 40.14
C VAL A 1209 40.81 57.96 39.66
N PHE A 1210 41.77 57.09 39.34
CA PHE A 1210 41.54 55.70 38.95
C PHE A 1210 42.53 54.76 39.67
N ASP A 1211 42.15 53.50 39.88
CA ASP A 1211 43.10 52.44 40.26
C ASP A 1211 43.83 51.84 39.03
N MET A 1212 44.81 50.97 39.26
CA MET A 1212 45.55 50.31 38.15
C MET A 1212 44.72 49.28 37.37
N SER A 1213 43.48 48.99 37.79
CA SER A 1213 42.48 48.21 37.05
C SER A 1213 41.46 49.10 36.30
N GLY A 1214 41.66 50.42 36.30
CA GLY A 1214 40.91 51.35 35.47
C GLY A 1214 39.57 51.83 36.03
N ARG A 1215 39.25 51.49 37.29
CA ARG A 1215 38.00 51.91 37.93
C ARG A 1215 38.12 53.33 38.47
N ARG A 1216 37.15 54.21 38.16
CA ARG A 1216 37.06 55.57 38.75
C ARG A 1216 36.89 55.47 40.27
N LEU A 1217 37.63 56.28 41.01
CA LEU A 1217 37.61 56.38 42.47
C LEU A 1217 37.30 57.82 42.89
N ASP A 1218 36.49 57.98 43.93
CA ASP A 1218 36.10 59.30 44.46
C ASP A 1218 37.25 59.97 45.23
N THR A 1219 38.22 59.18 45.70
CA THR A 1219 39.40 59.62 46.45
C THR A 1219 40.59 58.69 46.19
N MET A 1220 41.83 59.21 46.31
CA MET A 1220 43.05 58.40 46.23
C MET A 1220 43.13 57.39 47.38
N ARG A 1221 43.51 56.15 47.04
CA ARG A 1221 43.70 55.04 48.00
C ARG A 1221 45.19 54.81 48.28
N LYS A 1222 45.47 54.08 49.36
CA LYS A 1222 46.84 53.71 49.75
C LYS A 1222 47.46 52.77 48.71
N GLY A 1223 48.60 53.15 48.14
CA GLY A 1223 49.22 52.44 47.02
C GLY A 1223 49.25 53.26 45.73
N VAL A 1224 49.21 52.59 44.58
CA VAL A 1224 49.37 53.23 43.26
C VAL A 1224 48.01 53.63 42.69
N ASN A 1225 47.86 54.92 42.37
CA ASN A 1225 46.70 55.51 41.71
C ASN A 1225 47.13 56.13 40.37
N ILE A 1226 46.16 56.33 39.48
CA ILE A 1226 46.32 57.07 38.23
C ILE A 1226 45.46 58.33 38.34
N LEU A 1227 46.07 59.50 38.18
CA LEU A 1227 45.39 60.80 38.18
C LEU A 1227 45.23 61.28 36.74
N MET A 1228 44.02 61.66 36.35
CA MET A 1228 43.70 62.21 35.03
C MET A 1228 43.35 63.69 35.16
N LYS A 1229 44.02 64.56 34.39
CA LYS A 1229 43.69 65.98 34.28
C LYS A 1229 43.61 66.40 32.82
N GLY A 1230 42.39 66.53 32.29
CA GLY A 1230 42.16 66.63 30.85
C GLY A 1230 42.85 65.47 30.12
N LYS A 1231 43.61 65.77 29.05
CA LYS A 1231 44.34 64.77 28.26
C LYS A 1231 45.65 64.25 28.89
N SER A 1232 45.95 64.59 30.15
CA SER A 1232 47.20 64.23 30.83
C SER A 1232 46.98 63.20 31.95
N ALA A 1233 47.57 62.01 31.81
CA ALA A 1233 47.60 60.96 32.83
C ALA A 1233 48.89 61.02 33.66
N LYS A 1234 48.80 60.84 34.99
CA LYS A 1234 49.96 60.77 35.89
C LYS A 1234 49.82 59.71 36.96
N LYS A 1235 50.83 58.83 37.08
CA LYS A 1235 50.93 57.83 38.14
C LYS A 1235 51.32 58.50 39.46
N VAL A 1236 50.55 58.26 40.53
CA VAL A 1236 50.75 58.85 41.86
C VAL A 1236 50.72 57.75 42.92
N ILE A 1237 51.61 57.82 43.92
CA ILE A 1237 51.64 56.87 45.03
C ILE A 1237 51.03 57.54 46.28
N GLY A 1238 49.83 57.11 46.66
CA GLY A 1238 49.18 57.50 47.92
C GLY A 1238 49.83 56.75 49.09
N LYS A 1239 50.24 57.49 50.12
CA LYS A 1239 50.90 56.96 51.33
C LYS A 1239 49.94 56.56 52.44
#